data_AF-A0A7S4LNK9-F1
#
_entry.id   AF-A0A7S4LNK9-F1
#
_cell.length_a   1.000
_cell.length_b   1.000
_cell.length_c   1.000
_cell.angle_alpha   90.00
_cell.angle_beta   90.00
_cell.angle_gamma   90.00
#
_symmetry.space_group_name_H-M   'P 1'
#
loop_
_entity.id
_entity.type
_entity.pdbx_description
1 polymer ?
#
loop_
_entity_poly.entity_id
_entity_poly.type
_entity_poly.pdbx_seq_one_letter_code
_entity_poly.pdbx_strand_id
1 'polypeptide(L)'
;MRAAPAVLLLNPASVSAGTIRVGAIQNLAHNYGYIQGFRDFFVPHLNSQGGLRIDGDPDSPYMIEVVSYEMHLSSGDWEQKYDDIIGLAGAGKDMNGTDVGQFDAMIVGDSKVTHAAGLLERLQIPNLHCSGGDPRVFTAQTSHAFGMHRPYPFYSREVVRQASVRGLQTAVIIRNAVSRYWKVSGMAAREWVREFNMHAIGPTKAWCLKFANMTQTCRLVGEACRCGEQYEYDEYGWKVDAENDSSFYEIDEAVVNSVQGSFNLRGPIPDVGIIDFVAGIIADVRSQGGDPDLFVCWMENSRSAQIAAREARFSYKMAFNLPNTNTTSWTGYPTDSTSFSESLTSNDAMYNIGGGQYHYGMQYSDPIFGGNQNMVRMWTEKFGTPPGDHAAGCIAAGVTLAFSLGKYGSSLSNLSLAERRTMIRYAIGDMNDETVFGVVRFNRFGQNAGGLPVNWQVIEDGSSAPVLPEASAPSLLQLPAPTWGVRLGCPPGSFAYQGTDRLLPTQCLPCPAGTFRSTTSDAMTSSTCSLCPTGLGTLANESGMVTCHLCPAGHYQDARFHFGVCSMCEPGSARRADDPGDGCTPCSPGTYEVEPGQESCKVCPAQTKQPEAGQTFCTCTVGTYRDPLDPARAGSTMPCLSCQAALPGSSTRYPGASSVSDCGCSSGRYITNQSGVSRCVSCMEGLACPFGGSVEAMLAGTQHSVDGAPALMPGYFSFRAAPMEVYRCVPDTHCPGGPPESCLGGRTGLACVECESGFTWDGEKCAECAAGDTGAWVIVCIALVVVLAAAYYLLNSPVTAKASVMLATTCVAGMTVSTVQSLGIIGVVPVDWPEPLASIFKAMSVFLLDLEGMGVSCVAGGAASRYATSGLVFPAALVVLVGLGSLSQFLPTRLSNWRWTRAKSLSTMGQFLQVGFTTMSNIALMPFMCYTHPMGDSSVLKYNSVLCGEGDHSVMVAVGVILLGIGVAFVALLLLVVVVAPTKAASGKVEFLQATRFLLFRFRVDVWWYGLVLVARGPLLSIPAVAFTDSTAGQLLAMTLVLMVGLAMQLSVWPWKTPLVNLLDAIINMFLILVLFVAALFVPQVAGSSSENTFTVVGMVFLCMLMSCVSVMLFVVGAALISRGPMGSSQEMSILTLGKLPEAQDLAAKFQSLSKIATQMTDAGVVELIEALAVYDLRDLASVVTCLGNKLGGDLARSLRSTRRATPSVGISSRELSSAKLQIRGQLGDSAPAFVDL
;
A
#
# COMPACT_ATOMS: atom_id res chain seq x y z
N MET A 1 59.89 33.95 25.42
CA MET A 1 60.11 35.29 26.02
C MET A 1 60.48 36.29 24.94
N ARG A 2 59.50 37.01 24.38
CA ARG A 2 59.61 38.34 23.77
C ARG A 2 58.25 39.01 24.03
N ALA A 3 58.30 40.26 24.47
CA ALA A 3 57.23 40.97 25.16
C ALA A 3 55.92 41.05 24.36
N ALA A 4 54.80 40.78 25.04
CA ALA A 4 53.48 41.17 24.57
C ALA A 4 53.41 42.71 24.55
N PRO A 5 52.99 43.36 23.45
CA PRO A 5 52.62 44.75 23.54
C PRO A 5 51.32 44.82 24.34
N ALA A 6 51.31 45.69 25.36
CA ALA A 6 50.10 46.08 26.05
C ALA A 6 49.07 46.54 25.01
N VAL A 7 47.93 45.86 24.95
CA VAL A 7 46.77 46.33 24.20
C VAL A 7 46.36 47.64 24.86
N LEU A 8 46.70 48.75 24.20
CA LEU A 8 46.15 50.06 24.48
C LEU A 8 44.63 49.91 24.49
N LEU A 9 44.03 50.17 25.65
CA LEU A 9 42.62 50.53 25.77
C LEU A 9 42.42 51.83 24.98
N LEU A 10 42.11 51.70 23.69
CA LEU A 10 41.74 52.82 22.84
C LEU A 10 40.34 53.31 23.24
N ASN A 11 40.22 54.63 23.29
CA ASN A 11 39.02 55.43 23.60
C ASN A 11 37.70 54.81 23.09
N PRO A 12 36.59 54.97 23.82
CA PRO A 12 35.28 54.53 23.36
C PRO A 12 34.83 55.43 22.22
N ALA A 13 35.13 55.05 20.98
CA ALA A 13 34.39 55.57 19.84
C ALA A 13 32.91 55.24 20.06
N SER A 14 32.05 56.25 20.04
CA SER A 14 30.62 56.11 20.27
C SER A 14 30.04 55.06 19.32
N VAL A 15 29.66 53.91 19.86
CA VAL A 15 28.89 52.91 19.11
C VAL A 15 27.52 53.51 18.85
N SER A 16 27.14 53.71 17.59
CA SER A 16 25.84 54.29 17.24
C SER A 16 24.72 53.38 17.74
N ALA A 17 23.84 53.91 18.58
CA ALA A 17 22.83 53.15 19.32
C ALA A 17 21.82 52.37 18.44
N GLY A 18 21.81 52.57 17.11
CA GLY A 18 20.91 51.89 16.17
C GLY A 18 21.60 51.17 15.00
N THR A 19 22.90 50.86 15.09
CA THR A 19 23.62 50.18 14.00
C THR A 19 24.41 48.99 14.53
N ILE A 20 24.41 47.89 13.77
CA ILE A 20 25.30 46.73 13.96
C ILE A 20 26.32 46.76 12.83
N ARG A 21 27.60 46.96 13.18
CA ARG A 21 28.67 47.05 12.18
C ARG A 21 29.32 45.68 11.96
N VAL A 22 29.27 45.22 10.73
CA VAL A 22 29.74 43.88 10.33
C VAL A 22 30.87 44.01 9.31
N GLY A 23 32.01 43.39 9.60
CA GLY A 23 33.07 43.26 8.60
C GLY A 23 32.83 42.03 7.73
N ALA A 24 32.93 42.18 6.40
CA ALA A 24 32.75 41.09 5.45
C ALA A 24 34.07 40.82 4.72
N ILE A 25 34.67 39.65 4.92
CA ILE A 25 35.97 39.30 4.34
C ILE A 25 35.78 38.32 3.18
N GLN A 26 36.36 38.61 2.01
CA GLN A 26 36.31 37.69 0.86
C GLN A 26 37.62 37.69 0.06
N ASN A 27 37.96 36.50 -0.45
CA ASN A 27 38.98 36.30 -1.47
C ASN A 27 38.40 36.39 -2.90
N LEU A 28 38.76 37.43 -3.64
CA LEU A 28 38.39 37.68 -5.04
C LEU A 28 38.95 36.65 -6.03
N ALA A 29 40.00 35.91 -5.68
CA ALA A 29 40.48 34.79 -6.50
C ALA A 29 39.50 33.60 -6.51
N HIS A 30 38.54 33.59 -5.58
CA HIS A 30 37.50 32.59 -5.42
C HIS A 30 36.13 33.28 -5.39
N ASN A 31 35.71 33.86 -6.52
CA ASN A 31 34.46 34.62 -6.63
C ASN A 31 33.21 33.71 -6.69
N TYR A 32 32.91 33.03 -5.58
CA TYR A 32 31.75 32.15 -5.43
C TYR A 32 30.48 32.86 -4.94
N GLY A 33 30.40 34.19 -5.11
CA GLY A 33 29.23 34.98 -4.73
C GLY A 33 29.03 35.19 -3.23
N TYR A 34 30.08 35.08 -2.40
CA TYR A 34 30.00 35.30 -0.96
C TYR A 34 29.51 36.72 -0.60
N ILE A 35 30.20 37.77 -1.06
CA ILE A 35 29.76 39.16 -0.83
C ILE A 35 28.45 39.47 -1.54
N GLN A 36 28.23 38.89 -2.74
CA GLN A 36 26.95 39.03 -3.44
C GLN A 36 25.79 38.53 -2.57
N GLY A 37 25.99 37.40 -1.89
CA GLY A 37 25.10 36.81 -0.89
C GLY A 37 24.79 37.74 0.28
N PHE A 38 25.81 38.14 1.02
CA PHE A 38 25.63 38.89 2.26
C PHE A 38 25.41 40.40 2.04
N ARG A 39 26.38 41.08 1.41
CA ARG A 39 26.39 42.54 1.26
C ARG A 39 25.44 43.01 0.17
N ASP A 40 25.44 42.38 -0.99
CA ASP A 40 24.70 42.93 -2.14
C ASP A 40 23.25 42.47 -2.15
N PHE A 41 22.90 41.38 -1.44
CA PHE A 41 21.55 40.81 -1.46
C PHE A 41 20.87 40.85 -0.08
N PHE A 42 21.41 40.14 0.92
CA PHE A 42 20.77 40.01 2.23
C PHE A 42 20.64 41.35 2.97
N VAL A 43 21.73 42.11 3.11
CA VAL A 43 21.73 43.35 3.89
C VAL A 43 20.79 44.42 3.32
N PRO A 44 20.79 44.72 2.00
CA PRO A 44 19.84 45.66 1.40
C PRO A 44 18.38 45.23 1.60
N HIS A 45 18.10 43.93 1.52
CA HIS A 45 16.76 43.40 1.75
C HIS A 45 16.30 43.66 3.18
N LEU A 46 17.08 43.24 4.19
CA LEU A 46 16.77 43.44 5.60
C LEU A 46 16.63 44.93 5.94
N ASN A 47 17.58 45.76 5.50
CA ASN A 47 17.56 47.20 5.75
C ASN A 47 16.35 47.88 5.09
N SER A 48 15.91 47.42 3.92
CA SER A 48 14.71 47.95 3.24
C SER A 48 13.40 47.62 3.98
N GLN A 49 13.39 46.55 4.78
CA GLN A 49 12.25 46.17 5.64
C GLN A 49 12.24 46.94 6.99
N GLY A 50 13.13 47.92 7.14
CA GLY A 50 13.25 48.71 8.36
C GLY A 50 14.23 48.15 9.38
N GLY A 51 15.15 47.26 8.97
CA GLY A 51 16.25 46.77 9.80
C GLY A 51 15.91 45.60 10.72
N LEU A 52 16.88 45.17 11.52
CA LEU A 52 16.75 44.10 12.51
C LEU A 52 15.97 44.61 13.74
N ARG A 53 15.02 43.80 14.23
CA ARG A 53 14.33 44.03 15.51
C ARG A 53 14.73 42.98 16.53
N ILE A 54 14.99 43.42 17.76
CA ILE A 54 15.37 42.56 18.89
C ILE A 54 14.19 42.51 19.87
N ASP A 55 13.75 41.31 20.24
CA ASP A 55 12.67 41.15 21.20
C ASP A 55 13.04 41.75 22.56
N GLY A 56 12.17 42.63 23.09
CA GLY A 56 12.41 43.35 24.34
C GLY A 56 13.13 44.69 24.20
N ASP A 57 13.45 45.15 22.98
CA ASP A 57 13.95 46.50 22.69
C ASP A 57 13.00 47.26 21.75
N PRO A 58 11.89 47.83 22.27
CA PRO A 58 10.85 48.47 21.45
C PRO A 58 11.27 49.80 20.81
N ASP A 59 12.42 50.37 21.18
CA ASP A 59 12.73 51.79 20.92
C ASP A 59 13.63 52.09 19.70
N SER A 60 14.14 51.12 18.93
CA SER A 60 14.66 51.35 17.55
C SER A 60 15.07 50.06 16.81
N PRO A 61 14.77 49.91 15.51
CA PRO A 61 15.37 48.86 14.72
C PRO A 61 16.86 49.12 14.44
N TYR A 62 17.67 48.06 14.44
CA TYR A 62 19.10 48.11 14.16
C TYR A 62 19.37 47.93 12.67
N MET A 63 20.08 48.87 12.05
CA MET A 63 20.54 48.73 10.66
C MET A 63 21.86 47.97 10.62
N ILE A 64 22.03 47.12 9.61
CA ILE A 64 23.33 46.46 9.37
C ILE A 64 24.18 47.34 8.47
N GLU A 65 25.34 47.76 8.97
CA GLU A 65 26.39 48.47 8.21
C GLU A 65 27.51 47.49 7.88
N VAL A 66 27.87 47.37 6.59
CA VAL A 66 28.89 46.42 6.13
C VAL A 66 30.14 47.14 5.68
N VAL A 67 31.30 46.73 6.21
CA VAL A 67 32.63 47.12 5.68
C VAL A 67 33.25 45.90 5.01
N SER A 68 33.58 46.01 3.72
CA SER A 68 34.09 44.89 2.93
C SER A 68 35.62 44.87 2.87
N TYR A 69 36.21 43.69 3.02
CA TYR A 69 37.63 43.40 2.87
C TYR A 69 37.81 42.41 1.73
N GLU A 70 37.98 42.94 0.51
CA GLU A 70 38.08 42.18 -0.73
C GLU A 70 39.53 42.02 -1.19
N MET A 71 40.03 40.79 -1.34
CA MET A 71 41.45 40.55 -1.65
C MET A 71 41.68 39.58 -2.80
N HIS A 72 42.60 39.88 -3.71
CA HIS A 72 43.09 38.91 -4.69
C HIS A 72 44.26 38.10 -4.10
N LEU A 73 44.00 36.84 -3.73
CA LEU A 73 45.03 35.93 -3.22
C LEU A 73 45.41 34.89 -4.28
N SER A 74 46.54 35.08 -4.96
CA SER A 74 47.29 34.00 -5.64
C SER A 74 48.33 33.42 -4.67
N SER A 75 48.65 32.13 -4.82
CA SER A 75 49.38 31.28 -3.86
C SER A 75 50.69 31.88 -3.30
N GLY A 76 50.91 31.79 -1.99
CA GLY A 76 52.20 32.06 -1.32
C GLY A 76 52.08 32.77 0.04
N ASP A 77 51.40 33.92 0.08
CA ASP A 77 51.39 34.85 1.24
C ASP A 77 49.99 35.10 1.85
N TRP A 78 49.05 34.16 1.69
CA TRP A 78 47.67 34.38 2.12
C TRP A 78 47.53 34.49 3.64
N GLU A 79 48.30 33.73 4.43
CA GLU A 79 48.28 33.79 5.91
C GLU A 79 48.62 35.20 6.41
N GLN A 80 49.73 35.76 5.92
CA GLN A 80 50.17 37.11 6.29
C GLN A 80 49.15 38.19 5.89
N LYS A 81 48.54 38.06 4.71
CA LYS A 81 47.51 39.01 4.27
C LYS A 81 46.24 38.96 5.13
N TYR A 82 45.87 37.78 5.62
CA TYR A 82 44.77 37.65 6.58
C TYR A 82 45.13 38.24 7.95
N ASP A 83 46.36 38.04 8.44
CA ASP A 83 46.87 38.68 9.65
C ASP A 83 46.78 40.21 9.55
N ASP A 84 47.23 40.79 8.43
CA ASP A 84 47.23 42.24 8.21
C ASP A 84 45.81 42.81 8.18
N ILE A 85 44.89 42.13 7.49
CA ILE A 85 43.48 42.56 7.37
C ILE A 85 42.74 42.44 8.70
N ILE A 86 42.93 41.34 9.43
CA ILE A 86 42.30 41.19 10.75
C ILE A 86 42.93 42.16 11.75
N GLY A 87 44.21 42.51 11.59
CA GLY A 87 44.87 43.60 12.30
C GLY A 87 44.21 44.97 12.03
N LEU A 88 43.97 45.31 10.76
CA LEU A 88 43.25 46.53 10.37
C LEU A 88 41.82 46.56 10.92
N ALA A 89 41.10 45.45 10.79
CA ALA A 89 39.75 45.31 11.30
C ALA A 89 39.69 45.43 12.83
N GLY A 90 40.63 44.83 13.55
CA GLY A 90 40.78 44.96 15.00
C GLY A 90 41.10 46.40 15.44
N ALA A 91 41.82 47.16 14.62
CA ALA A 91 42.06 48.58 14.82
C ALA A 91 40.86 49.47 14.45
N GLY A 92 39.77 48.91 13.91
CA GLY A 92 38.59 49.66 13.47
C GLY A 92 38.80 50.43 12.16
N LYS A 93 39.64 49.89 11.27
CA LYS A 93 40.04 50.50 9.99
C LYS A 93 39.60 49.69 8.78
N ASP A 94 39.30 50.37 7.68
CA ASP A 94 39.06 49.74 6.37
C ASP A 94 40.37 49.33 5.67
N MET A 95 40.29 48.77 4.46
CA MET A 95 41.47 48.39 3.68
C MET A 95 42.35 49.57 3.23
N ASN A 96 41.84 50.80 3.25
CA ASN A 96 42.60 52.01 2.93
C ASN A 96 43.24 52.64 4.18
N GLY A 97 43.03 52.05 5.36
CA GLY A 97 43.53 52.57 6.64
C GLY A 97 42.67 53.70 7.22
N THR A 98 41.48 53.94 6.68
CA THR A 98 40.51 54.93 7.16
C THR A 98 39.80 54.40 8.40
N ASP A 99 39.64 55.25 9.42
CA ASP A 99 38.88 54.89 10.62
C ASP A 99 37.38 54.74 10.29
N VAL A 100 36.89 53.50 10.37
CA VAL A 100 35.47 53.14 10.17
C VAL A 100 34.79 52.71 11.47
N GLY A 101 35.54 52.67 12.58
CA GLY A 101 35.07 52.26 13.90
C GLY A 101 35.10 50.75 14.11
N GLN A 102 34.75 50.33 15.33
CA GLN A 102 34.88 48.94 15.76
C GLN A 102 33.72 48.06 15.24
N PHE A 103 34.00 46.75 15.09
CA PHE A 103 33.07 45.77 14.55
C PHE A 103 32.36 44.96 15.64
N ASP A 104 31.06 44.74 15.47
CA ASP A 104 30.21 43.90 16.32
C ASP A 104 30.34 42.40 15.97
N ALA A 105 30.43 42.09 14.67
CA ALA A 105 30.57 40.74 14.15
C ALA A 105 31.36 40.73 12.83
N MET A 106 31.79 39.54 12.41
CA MET A 106 32.45 39.30 11.13
C MET A 106 31.76 38.21 10.32
N ILE A 107 31.65 38.42 9.01
CA ILE A 107 31.22 37.42 8.04
C ILE A 107 32.41 37.06 7.16
N VAL A 108 32.77 35.78 7.14
CA VAL A 108 33.97 35.30 6.44
C VAL A 108 33.57 34.42 5.24
N GLY A 109 33.83 34.91 4.03
CA GLY A 109 33.54 34.27 2.76
C GLY A 109 34.78 33.64 2.11
N ASP A 110 35.36 32.62 2.74
CA ASP A 110 36.40 31.78 2.13
C ASP A 110 36.41 30.38 2.76
N SER A 111 36.38 29.34 1.93
CA SER A 111 36.38 27.92 2.34
C SER A 111 37.77 27.40 2.74
N LYS A 112 38.85 28.12 2.40
CA LYS A 112 40.23 27.72 2.69
C LYS A 112 40.80 28.37 3.95
N VAL A 113 40.06 29.29 4.56
CA VAL A 113 40.62 30.20 5.56
C VAL A 113 40.13 29.81 6.94
N THR A 114 40.72 28.72 7.40
CA THR A 114 40.62 28.24 8.76
C THR A 114 41.37 29.13 9.76
N HIS A 115 42.30 29.94 9.25
CA HIS A 115 43.17 30.81 10.04
C HIS A 115 42.44 32.04 10.62
N ALA A 116 41.43 32.57 9.92
CA ALA A 116 40.66 33.73 10.37
C ALA A 116 39.90 33.47 11.68
N ALA A 117 39.40 32.24 11.89
CA ALA A 117 38.70 31.87 13.13
C ALA A 117 39.58 32.09 14.38
N GLY A 118 40.84 31.62 14.34
CA GLY A 118 41.77 31.79 15.46
C GLY A 118 42.27 33.22 15.66
N LEU A 119 42.34 34.03 14.59
CA LEU A 119 42.68 35.44 14.67
C LEU A 119 41.55 36.28 15.27
N LEU A 120 40.32 36.06 14.83
CA LEU A 120 39.14 36.74 15.32
C LEU A 120 38.79 36.31 16.76
N GLU A 121 39.10 35.07 17.14
CA GLU A 121 39.04 34.60 18.53
C GLU A 121 39.90 35.47 19.46
N ARG A 122 41.15 35.79 19.04
CA ARG A 122 42.05 36.65 19.83
C ARG A 122 41.51 38.07 20.04
N LEU A 123 40.67 38.54 19.12
CA LEU A 123 39.99 39.83 19.19
C LEU A 123 38.60 39.74 19.86
N GLN A 124 38.16 38.54 20.26
CA GLN A 124 36.84 38.24 20.81
C GLN A 124 35.69 38.70 19.89
N ILE A 125 35.89 38.65 18.57
CA ILE A 125 34.87 39.06 17.59
C ILE A 125 34.08 37.83 17.15
N PRO A 126 32.75 37.78 17.40
CA PRO A 126 31.89 36.73 16.87
C PRO A 126 31.97 36.71 15.35
N ASN A 127 32.19 35.54 14.78
CA ASN A 127 32.41 35.40 13.35
C ASN A 127 31.64 34.22 12.78
N LEU A 128 30.86 34.48 11.72
CA LEU A 128 30.17 33.44 10.96
C LEU A 128 30.89 33.21 9.64
N HIS A 129 31.25 31.97 9.41
CA HIS A 129 31.94 31.53 8.20
C HIS A 129 30.90 31.00 7.21
N CYS A 130 30.70 31.73 6.09
CA CYS A 130 29.72 31.40 5.06
C CYS A 130 29.94 30.01 4.46
N SER A 131 31.21 29.62 4.36
CA SER A 131 31.65 28.25 4.14
C SER A 131 32.39 27.78 5.39
N GLY A 132 32.14 26.57 5.90
CA GLY A 132 32.72 26.20 7.20
C GLY A 132 32.39 24.79 7.68
N GLY A 133 32.79 23.78 6.89
CA GLY A 133 32.53 22.37 7.21
C GLY A 133 33.74 21.58 7.72
N ASP A 134 34.91 22.20 7.95
CA ASP A 134 36.08 21.49 8.51
C ASP A 134 35.98 21.44 10.04
N PRO A 135 35.73 20.25 10.64
CA PRO A 135 35.51 20.13 12.08
C PRO A 135 36.75 20.49 12.92
N ARG A 136 37.95 20.62 12.32
CA ARG A 136 39.18 21.00 13.04
C ARG A 136 39.33 22.50 13.27
N VAL A 137 38.52 23.31 12.59
CA VAL A 137 38.55 24.77 12.68
C VAL A 137 37.65 25.25 13.82
N PHE A 138 36.48 24.63 13.91
CA PHE A 138 35.44 24.93 14.88
C PHE A 138 35.60 23.95 16.04
N THR A 139 36.32 24.41 17.06
CA THR A 139 36.71 23.62 18.23
C THR A 139 36.42 24.39 19.51
N ALA A 140 36.65 23.78 20.67
CA ALA A 140 36.53 24.49 21.95
C ALA A 140 37.52 25.68 22.09
N GLN A 141 38.56 25.75 21.26
CA GLN A 141 39.55 26.83 21.27
C GLN A 141 39.14 28.04 20.42
N THR A 142 38.12 27.91 19.58
CA THR A 142 37.62 28.94 18.65
C THR A 142 36.15 29.23 18.93
N SER A 143 35.84 29.55 20.18
CA SER A 143 34.48 29.66 20.73
C SER A 143 33.65 30.83 20.19
N HIS A 144 34.25 31.74 19.42
CA HIS A 144 33.59 32.85 18.73
C HIS A 144 33.32 32.56 17.25
N ALA A 145 33.81 31.42 16.72
CA ALA A 145 33.68 31.05 15.33
C ALA A 145 32.53 30.07 15.09
N PHE A 146 31.72 30.33 14.07
CA PHE A 146 30.56 29.52 13.71
C PHE A 146 30.59 29.14 12.23
N GLY A 147 30.60 27.85 11.93
CA GLY A 147 30.65 27.33 10.57
C GLY A 147 29.27 27.02 10.01
N MET A 148 28.82 27.74 8.98
CA MET A 148 27.46 27.58 8.44
C MET A 148 27.22 26.21 7.78
N HIS A 149 28.27 25.60 7.23
CA HIS A 149 28.17 24.28 6.62
C HIS A 149 28.24 23.21 7.70
N ARG A 150 27.42 22.17 7.54
CA ARG A 150 27.57 20.94 8.29
C ARG A 150 28.95 20.35 8.02
N PRO A 151 29.57 19.68 9.01
CA PRO A 151 30.85 19.03 8.76
C PRO A 151 30.76 18.09 7.56
N TYR A 152 31.65 18.31 6.57
CA TYR A 152 31.66 17.57 5.32
C TYR A 152 31.78 16.04 5.45
N PRO A 153 32.34 15.45 6.53
CA PRO A 153 32.33 13.99 6.70
C PRO A 153 30.92 13.39 6.69
N PHE A 154 29.88 14.17 6.96
CA PHE A 154 28.51 13.68 7.01
C PHE A 154 27.78 13.65 5.65
N TYR A 155 28.32 14.26 4.59
CA TYR A 155 27.60 14.45 3.32
C TYR A 155 27.22 13.14 2.61
N SER A 156 28.00 12.08 2.78
CA SER A 156 27.70 10.74 2.25
C SER A 156 26.91 9.87 3.22
N ARG A 157 26.79 10.24 4.51
CA ARG A 157 26.22 9.37 5.55
C ARG A 157 24.80 8.95 5.23
N GLU A 158 23.96 9.90 4.83
CA GLU A 158 22.54 9.63 4.55
C GLU A 158 22.35 8.77 3.30
N VAL A 159 23.19 8.97 2.28
CA VAL A 159 23.23 8.15 1.07
C VAL A 159 23.59 6.70 1.41
N VAL A 160 24.63 6.49 2.22
CA VAL A 160 25.03 5.13 2.65
C VAL A 160 23.93 4.50 3.53
N ARG A 161 23.29 5.28 4.41
CA ARG A 161 22.14 4.81 5.20
C ARG A 161 21.00 4.33 4.30
N GLN A 162 20.65 5.11 3.28
CA GLN A 162 19.58 4.77 2.33
C GLN A 162 19.93 3.54 1.50
N ALA A 163 21.20 3.34 1.13
CA ALA A 163 21.67 2.11 0.49
C ALA A 163 21.39 0.88 1.38
N SER A 164 21.80 0.92 2.65
CA SER A 164 21.61 -0.16 3.62
C SER A 164 20.13 -0.46 3.88
N VAL A 165 19.31 0.58 4.10
CA VAL A 165 17.85 0.45 4.34
C VAL A 165 17.14 -0.22 3.16
N ARG A 166 17.63 -0.03 1.93
CA ARG A 166 17.08 -0.64 0.71
C ARG A 166 17.70 -1.99 0.36
N GLY A 167 18.45 -2.59 1.28
CA GLY A 167 19.01 -3.93 1.14
C GLY A 167 20.25 -4.03 0.24
N LEU A 168 20.92 -2.92 -0.06
CA LEU A 168 22.22 -2.94 -0.72
C LEU A 168 23.28 -3.41 0.28
N GLN A 169 24.19 -4.29 -0.14
CA GLN A 169 25.11 -4.98 0.77
C GLN A 169 26.56 -4.58 0.56
N THR A 170 26.97 -4.27 -0.67
CA THR A 170 28.38 -4.00 -1.00
C THR A 170 28.61 -2.55 -1.41
N ALA A 171 29.73 -1.97 -0.99
CA ALA A 171 30.14 -0.63 -1.39
C ALA A 171 31.61 -0.60 -1.81
N VAL A 172 31.93 0.09 -2.90
CA VAL A 172 33.30 0.47 -3.22
C VAL A 172 33.48 1.97 -2.97
N ILE A 173 34.60 2.33 -2.35
CA ILE A 173 34.92 3.71 -2.01
C ILE A 173 36.26 4.08 -2.66
N ILE A 174 36.29 5.23 -3.34
CA ILE A 174 37.52 5.82 -3.89
C ILE A 174 37.77 7.16 -3.19
N ARG A 175 38.97 7.32 -2.63
CA ARG A 175 39.45 8.50 -1.88
C ARG A 175 40.62 9.17 -2.59
N ASN A 176 40.62 10.51 -2.67
CA ASN A 176 41.82 11.27 -3.02
C ASN A 176 42.71 11.56 -1.78
N ALA A 177 44.03 11.36 -1.89
CA ALA A 177 45.02 11.48 -0.81
C ALA A 177 45.46 12.92 -0.44
N VAL A 178 45.30 13.90 -1.33
CA VAL A 178 45.98 15.21 -1.23
C VAL A 178 45.12 16.30 -0.59
N SER A 179 43.82 16.34 -0.91
CA SER A 179 42.92 17.41 -0.46
C SER A 179 42.20 17.05 0.85
N ARG A 180 42.26 17.95 1.84
CA ARG A 180 41.63 17.76 3.17
C ARG A 180 40.15 17.37 3.09
N TYR A 181 39.38 18.01 2.20
CA TYR A 181 37.94 17.75 2.04
C TYR A 181 37.67 16.35 1.46
N TRP A 182 38.31 16.01 0.33
CA TRP A 182 38.13 14.74 -0.37
C TRP A 182 38.62 13.55 0.45
N LYS A 183 39.80 13.71 1.06
CA LYS A 183 40.46 12.70 1.90
C LYS A 183 39.59 12.26 3.08
N VAL A 184 39.19 13.21 3.91
CA VAL A 184 38.46 12.92 5.15
C VAL A 184 37.04 12.43 4.86
N SER A 185 36.41 12.93 3.80
CA SER A 185 35.06 12.47 3.39
C SER A 185 35.07 11.03 2.86
N GLY A 186 36.14 10.63 2.15
CA GLY A 186 36.33 9.24 1.73
C GLY A 186 36.52 8.28 2.91
N MET A 187 37.29 8.68 3.93
CA MET A 187 37.40 7.91 5.17
C MET A 187 36.07 7.82 5.93
N ALA A 188 35.34 8.93 6.03
CA ALA A 188 34.04 8.96 6.69
C ALA A 188 33.03 8.04 6.00
N ALA A 189 33.04 7.99 4.66
CA ALA A 189 32.19 7.09 3.89
C ALA A 189 32.43 5.62 4.25
N ARG A 190 33.69 5.24 4.51
CA ARG A 190 34.03 3.89 5.00
C ARG A 190 33.44 3.63 6.38
N GLU A 191 33.50 4.61 7.27
CA GLU A 191 32.85 4.49 8.59
C GLU A 191 31.34 4.35 8.50
N TRP A 192 30.69 5.08 7.60
CA TRP A 192 29.25 4.96 7.40
C TRP A 192 28.86 3.59 6.83
N VAL A 193 29.65 3.05 5.89
CA VAL A 193 29.44 1.69 5.35
C VAL A 193 29.50 0.66 6.48
N ARG A 194 30.48 0.78 7.38
CA ARG A 194 30.57 -0.07 8.57
C ARG A 194 29.43 0.15 9.57
N GLU A 195 29.10 1.41 9.90
CA GLU A 195 28.01 1.77 10.83
C GLU A 195 26.69 1.14 10.41
N PHE A 196 26.43 1.08 9.09
CA PHE A 196 25.20 0.54 8.53
C PHE A 196 25.32 -0.93 8.06
N ASN A 197 26.30 -1.69 8.58
CA ASN A 197 26.51 -3.12 8.32
C ASN A 197 26.63 -3.51 6.83
N MET A 198 27.21 -2.64 6.00
CA MET A 198 27.54 -2.94 4.61
C MET A 198 29.00 -3.40 4.49
N HIS A 199 29.30 -4.20 3.47
CA HIS A 199 30.64 -4.68 3.18
C HIS A 199 31.39 -3.73 2.24
N ALA A 200 32.51 -3.18 2.71
CA ALA A 200 33.42 -2.38 1.88
C ALA A 200 34.34 -3.30 1.05
N ILE A 201 34.26 -3.19 -0.28
CA ILE A 201 35.18 -3.85 -1.21
C ILE A 201 36.47 -3.02 -1.30
N GLY A 202 37.56 -3.59 -0.80
CA GLY A 202 38.87 -2.96 -0.79
C GLY A 202 39.83 -3.53 -1.85
N PRO A 203 41.04 -2.94 -1.96
CA PRO A 203 42.04 -3.36 -2.94
C PRO A 203 42.62 -4.75 -2.64
N THR A 204 42.79 -5.57 -3.68
CA THR A 204 43.53 -6.83 -3.54
C THR A 204 45.05 -6.62 -3.50
N LYS A 205 45.78 -7.65 -3.07
CA LYS A 205 47.25 -7.71 -3.17
C LYS A 205 47.75 -7.47 -4.61
N ALA A 206 47.05 -8.01 -5.61
CA ALA A 206 47.45 -7.87 -7.02
C ALA A 206 47.32 -6.42 -7.51
N TRP A 207 46.21 -5.75 -7.18
CA TRP A 207 46.05 -4.34 -7.47
C TRP A 207 47.07 -3.48 -6.73
N CYS A 208 47.31 -3.78 -5.45
CA CYS A 208 48.33 -3.10 -4.64
C CYS A 208 49.71 -3.13 -5.29
N LEU A 209 50.19 -4.32 -5.67
CA LEU A 209 51.51 -4.49 -6.28
C LEU A 209 51.65 -3.73 -7.61
N LYS A 210 50.56 -3.55 -8.34
CA LYS A 210 50.54 -2.88 -9.64
C LYS A 210 50.45 -1.36 -9.51
N PHE A 211 49.52 -0.86 -8.68
CA PHE A 211 49.13 0.54 -8.65
C PHE A 211 49.65 1.30 -7.42
N ALA A 212 49.90 0.63 -6.30
CA ALA A 212 50.36 1.30 -5.09
C ALA A 212 51.75 1.95 -5.26
N ASN A 213 52.61 1.43 -6.14
CA ASN A 213 53.90 2.05 -6.45
C ASN A 213 53.75 3.36 -7.26
N MET A 214 52.64 3.53 -7.99
CA MET A 214 52.40 4.74 -8.78
C MET A 214 52.00 5.92 -7.88
N THR A 215 51.11 5.70 -6.91
CA THR A 215 50.61 6.77 -6.04
C THR A 215 51.29 6.82 -4.68
N GLN A 216 51.97 5.74 -4.27
CA GLN A 216 52.57 5.56 -2.93
C GLN A 216 51.59 5.73 -1.75
N THR A 217 50.28 5.65 -2.02
CA THR A 217 49.21 5.90 -1.03
C THR A 217 48.72 4.64 -0.31
N CYS A 218 49.04 3.46 -0.84
CA CYS A 218 48.69 2.17 -0.24
C CYS A 218 49.95 1.33 -0.02
N ARG A 219 49.91 0.40 0.93
CA ARG A 219 51.01 -0.52 1.24
C ARG A 219 50.51 -1.92 1.60
N LEU A 220 51.40 -2.90 1.53
CA LEU A 220 51.10 -4.26 1.99
C LEU A 220 51.42 -4.39 3.49
N VAL A 221 50.44 -4.84 4.26
CA VAL A 221 50.58 -5.21 5.67
C VAL A 221 50.29 -6.71 5.77
N GLY A 222 51.35 -7.52 5.85
CA GLY A 222 51.24 -8.97 5.64
C GLY A 222 50.86 -9.29 4.19
N GLU A 223 49.73 -9.96 3.98
CA GLU A 223 49.19 -10.26 2.64
C GLU A 223 48.07 -9.30 2.19
N ALA A 224 47.62 -8.39 3.05
CA ALA A 224 46.51 -7.48 2.76
C ALA A 224 47.03 -6.12 2.26
N CYS A 225 46.37 -5.54 1.25
CA CYS A 225 46.61 -4.16 0.83
C CYS A 225 45.84 -3.21 1.76
N ARG A 226 46.55 -2.25 2.35
CA ARG A 226 45.99 -1.23 3.25
C ARG A 226 46.26 0.16 2.68
N CYS A 227 45.20 0.95 2.55
CA CYS A 227 45.27 2.35 2.14
C CYS A 227 44.89 3.26 3.30
N GLY A 228 45.56 4.40 3.41
CA GLY A 228 45.50 5.29 4.58
C GLY A 228 46.39 4.85 5.73
N GLU A 229 46.45 5.69 6.76
CA GLU A 229 47.24 5.46 7.97
C GLU A 229 46.38 5.54 9.25
N GLN A 230 46.74 4.78 10.28
CA GLN A 230 45.97 4.72 11.53
C GLN A 230 45.80 6.10 12.19
N TYR A 231 46.84 6.93 12.18
CA TYR A 231 46.79 8.27 12.79
C TYR A 231 45.69 9.15 12.18
N GLU A 232 45.34 8.93 10.90
CA GLU A 232 44.32 9.69 10.21
C GLU A 232 42.94 9.45 10.84
N TYR A 233 42.66 8.22 11.28
CA TYR A 233 41.40 7.88 11.94
C TYR A 233 41.38 8.35 13.40
N ASP A 234 42.52 8.24 14.07
CA ASP A 234 42.69 8.69 15.46
C ASP A 234 42.47 10.21 15.59
N GLU A 235 42.92 11.02 14.61
CA GLU A 235 42.72 12.48 14.57
C GLU A 235 41.24 12.89 14.64
N TYR A 236 40.34 12.08 14.05
CA TYR A 236 38.89 12.34 14.05
C TYR A 236 38.13 11.51 15.09
N GLY A 237 38.83 10.73 15.93
CA GLY A 237 38.24 9.90 16.97
C GLY A 237 37.42 8.71 16.42
N TRP A 238 37.71 8.25 15.21
CA TRP A 238 37.06 7.10 14.60
C TRP A 238 37.70 5.79 15.07
N LYS A 239 36.88 4.84 15.51
CA LYS A 239 37.33 3.56 16.10
C LYS A 239 37.61 2.52 15.01
N VAL A 240 38.52 2.83 14.12
CA VAL A 240 38.90 1.99 12.96
C VAL A 240 40.26 1.41 13.16
N ASP A 241 40.42 0.14 12.87
CA ASP A 241 41.75 -0.44 12.73
C ASP A 241 42.11 -0.46 11.24
N ALA A 242 42.82 0.59 10.81
CA ALA A 242 43.23 0.77 9.42
C ALA A 242 44.24 -0.31 8.96
N GLU A 243 44.91 -0.97 9.92
CA GLU A 243 45.90 -2.01 9.64
C GLU A 243 45.27 -3.39 9.47
N ASN A 244 44.13 -3.65 10.13
CA ASN A 244 43.49 -4.98 10.15
C ASN A 244 42.19 -5.08 9.35
N ASP A 245 41.44 -3.99 9.15
CA ASP A 245 40.18 -4.02 8.40
C ASP A 245 40.35 -3.75 6.89
N SER A 246 39.49 -4.34 6.04
CA SER A 246 39.48 -4.02 4.60
C SER A 246 39.20 -2.52 4.36
N SER A 247 39.99 -1.92 3.46
CA SER A 247 40.03 -0.46 3.26
C SER A 247 39.22 0.02 2.04
N PHE A 248 39.35 1.30 1.71
CA PHE A 248 38.95 1.91 0.44
C PHE A 248 40.10 1.87 -0.58
N TYR A 249 39.83 2.22 -1.84
CA TYR A 249 40.85 2.52 -2.85
C TYR A 249 41.32 3.98 -2.73
N GLU A 250 42.62 4.21 -2.85
CA GLU A 250 43.20 5.56 -2.72
C GLU A 250 43.98 5.96 -3.96
N ILE A 251 43.85 7.25 -4.31
CA ILE A 251 44.53 7.85 -5.45
C ILE A 251 45.15 9.19 -5.02
N ASP A 252 46.37 9.46 -5.48
CA ASP A 252 46.92 10.80 -5.53
C ASP A 252 46.76 11.31 -6.97
N GLU A 253 45.73 12.12 -7.21
CA GLU A 253 45.40 12.63 -8.54
C GLU A 253 46.53 13.51 -9.11
N ALA A 254 47.29 14.21 -8.26
CA ALA A 254 48.41 15.03 -8.71
C ALA A 254 49.58 14.15 -9.20
N VAL A 255 49.85 13.06 -8.50
CA VAL A 255 50.88 12.09 -8.91
C VAL A 255 50.46 11.38 -10.19
N VAL A 256 49.23 10.87 -10.27
CA VAL A 256 48.73 10.19 -11.49
C VAL A 256 48.81 11.11 -12.71
N ASN A 257 48.42 12.39 -12.57
CA ASN A 257 48.53 13.38 -13.65
C ASN A 257 49.99 13.66 -14.04
N SER A 258 50.90 13.70 -13.07
CA SER A 258 52.33 14.00 -13.32
C SER A 258 53.06 12.90 -14.09
N VAL A 259 52.60 11.65 -14.00
CA VAL A 259 53.20 10.50 -14.71
C VAL A 259 52.85 10.50 -16.22
N GLN A 260 51.75 11.14 -16.63
CA GLN A 260 51.28 11.15 -18.04
C GLN A 260 51.31 12.52 -18.75
N GLY A 261 51.63 13.63 -18.05
CA GLY A 261 51.93 14.91 -18.70
C GLY A 261 50.72 15.75 -19.16
N SER A 262 49.53 15.57 -18.58
CA SER A 262 48.34 16.38 -18.85
C SER A 262 48.04 17.38 -17.71
N PHE A 263 48.25 18.68 -17.97
CA PHE A 263 47.87 19.76 -17.06
C PHE A 263 46.44 20.23 -17.36
N ASN A 264 45.47 19.95 -16.47
CA ASN A 264 44.52 20.95 -15.96
C ASN A 264 43.69 20.42 -14.76
N LEU A 265 44.10 20.73 -13.52
CA LEU A 265 43.36 20.34 -12.29
C LEU A 265 42.03 21.08 -12.09
N ARG A 266 41.73 22.10 -12.90
CA ARG A 266 40.47 22.88 -12.84
C ARG A 266 39.79 23.02 -14.21
N GLY A 267 40.23 22.24 -15.20
CA GLY A 267 39.78 22.34 -16.59
C GLY A 267 38.60 21.44 -16.93
N PRO A 268 37.89 21.70 -18.03
CA PRO A 268 36.76 20.89 -18.49
C PRO A 268 37.14 19.52 -19.08
N ILE A 269 38.43 19.12 -19.06
CA ILE A 269 38.97 18.02 -19.88
C ILE A 269 39.18 16.76 -19.02
N PRO A 270 38.72 15.58 -19.45
CA PRO A 270 39.00 14.31 -18.77
C PRO A 270 40.48 13.90 -18.86
N ASP A 271 41.02 13.35 -17.77
CA ASP A 271 42.40 12.88 -17.69
C ASP A 271 42.49 11.36 -17.92
N VAL A 272 43.30 10.95 -18.90
CA VAL A 272 43.46 9.54 -19.34
C VAL A 272 44.11 8.69 -18.27
N GLY A 273 45.10 9.21 -17.55
CA GLY A 273 45.81 8.49 -16.50
C GLY A 273 44.89 8.17 -15.33
N ILE A 274 43.99 9.10 -14.99
CA ILE A 274 42.96 8.88 -13.98
C ILE A 274 41.92 7.86 -14.47
N ILE A 275 41.49 7.93 -15.74
CA ILE A 275 40.56 6.94 -16.33
C ILE A 275 41.16 5.54 -16.24
N ASP A 276 42.41 5.35 -16.66
CA ASP A 276 43.12 4.07 -16.61
C ASP A 276 43.26 3.53 -15.18
N PHE A 277 43.56 4.43 -14.23
CA PHE A 277 43.67 4.06 -12.81
C PHE A 277 42.34 3.55 -12.25
N VAL A 278 41.24 4.28 -12.52
CA VAL A 278 39.89 3.88 -12.07
C VAL A 278 39.42 2.62 -12.80
N ALA A 279 39.74 2.44 -14.09
CA ALA A 279 39.48 1.19 -14.80
C ALA A 279 40.22 0.00 -14.15
N GLY A 280 41.44 0.23 -13.66
CA GLY A 280 42.19 -0.73 -12.84
C GLY A 280 41.47 -1.10 -11.53
N ILE A 281 40.88 -0.12 -10.84
CA ILE A 281 40.04 -0.35 -9.65
C ILE A 281 38.81 -1.20 -10.01
N ILE A 282 38.10 -0.85 -11.08
CA ILE A 282 36.90 -1.57 -11.52
C ILE A 282 37.22 -3.03 -11.84
N ALA A 283 38.34 -3.29 -12.53
CA ALA A 283 38.80 -4.64 -12.83
C ALA A 283 39.12 -5.45 -11.55
N ASP A 284 39.73 -4.81 -10.55
CA ASP A 284 40.05 -5.43 -9.27
C ASP A 284 38.80 -5.76 -8.45
N VAL A 285 37.83 -4.84 -8.40
CA VAL A 285 36.51 -5.07 -7.76
C VAL A 285 35.82 -6.28 -8.39
N ARG A 286 35.77 -6.35 -9.72
CA ARG A 286 35.15 -7.48 -10.43
C ARG A 286 35.83 -8.82 -10.14
N SER A 287 37.15 -8.82 -9.96
CA SER A 287 37.89 -10.03 -9.60
C SER A 287 37.47 -10.63 -8.24
N GLN A 288 36.79 -9.85 -7.40
CA GLN A 288 36.38 -10.22 -6.05
C GLN A 288 34.90 -10.61 -5.92
N GLY A 289 34.13 -10.67 -7.03
CA GLY A 289 32.73 -11.12 -6.96
C GLY A 289 31.72 -10.32 -7.81
N GLY A 290 32.17 -9.49 -8.76
CA GLY A 290 31.31 -8.72 -9.64
C GLY A 290 31.23 -7.23 -9.31
N ASP A 291 30.22 -6.54 -9.84
CA ASP A 291 30.02 -5.09 -9.64
C ASP A 291 29.38 -4.81 -8.26
N PRO A 292 29.75 -3.71 -7.57
CA PRO A 292 29.25 -3.38 -6.25
C PRO A 292 27.83 -2.82 -6.30
N ASP A 293 27.09 -2.89 -5.20
CA ASP A 293 25.78 -2.25 -5.10
C ASP A 293 25.89 -0.72 -5.04
N LEU A 294 26.83 -0.20 -4.25
CA LEU A 294 27.06 1.23 -4.01
C LEU A 294 28.46 1.67 -4.49
N PHE A 295 28.52 2.70 -5.33
CA PHE A 295 29.76 3.35 -5.76
C PHE A 295 29.92 4.71 -5.09
N VAL A 296 30.94 4.90 -4.24
CA VAL A 296 31.21 6.18 -3.56
C VAL A 296 32.54 6.76 -4.05
N CYS A 297 32.49 7.89 -4.75
CA CYS A 297 33.69 8.52 -5.33
C CYS A 297 33.93 9.91 -4.72
N TRP A 298 34.96 10.01 -3.87
CA TRP A 298 35.51 11.25 -3.32
C TRP A 298 36.79 11.65 -4.04
N MET A 299 36.70 11.76 -5.37
CA MET A 299 37.76 12.28 -6.24
C MET A 299 37.42 13.71 -6.68
N GLU A 300 38.45 14.54 -6.80
CA GLU A 300 38.36 15.88 -7.37
C GLU A 300 37.97 15.77 -8.86
N ASN A 301 38.64 14.91 -9.63
CA ASN A 301 38.28 14.56 -11.00
C ASN A 301 37.34 13.35 -11.07
N SER A 302 36.19 13.46 -10.40
CA SER A 302 35.12 12.46 -10.43
C SER A 302 34.50 12.27 -11.83
N ARG A 303 34.78 13.16 -12.79
CA ARG A 303 34.39 12.99 -14.21
C ARG A 303 35.16 11.87 -14.88
N SER A 304 36.48 11.83 -14.71
CA SER A 304 37.31 10.71 -15.18
C SER A 304 36.83 9.38 -14.59
N ALA A 305 36.42 9.37 -13.32
CA ALA A 305 35.83 8.18 -12.70
C ALA A 305 34.50 7.77 -13.35
N GLN A 306 33.64 8.73 -13.73
CA GLN A 306 32.38 8.45 -14.44
C GLN A 306 32.63 7.92 -15.87
N ILE A 307 33.64 8.44 -16.56
CA ILE A 307 34.05 7.95 -17.89
C ILE A 307 34.58 6.52 -17.79
N ALA A 308 35.47 6.24 -16.83
CA ALA A 308 35.94 4.88 -16.57
C ALA A 308 34.79 3.92 -16.25
N ALA A 309 33.80 4.36 -15.46
CA ALA A 309 32.60 3.59 -15.19
C ALA A 309 31.76 3.33 -16.46
N ARG A 310 31.62 4.31 -17.35
CA ARG A 310 30.93 4.18 -18.65
C ARG A 310 31.62 3.16 -19.55
N GLU A 311 32.92 3.34 -19.78
CA GLU A 311 33.73 2.50 -20.66
C GLU A 311 33.81 1.06 -20.15
N ALA A 312 33.94 0.89 -18.83
CA ALA A 312 33.94 -0.42 -18.20
C ALA A 312 32.52 -1.01 -18.00
N ARG A 313 31.45 -0.26 -18.31
CA ARG A 313 30.05 -0.60 -18.01
C ARG A 313 29.85 -1.06 -16.55
N PHE A 314 30.41 -0.30 -15.61
CA PHE A 314 30.42 -0.61 -14.18
C PHE A 314 29.02 -0.47 -13.56
N SER A 315 28.34 -1.59 -13.34
CA SER A 315 26.90 -1.67 -13.11
C SER A 315 26.51 -1.59 -11.64
N TYR A 316 26.75 -0.42 -11.03
CA TYR A 316 26.28 -0.11 -9.67
C TYR A 316 24.77 0.19 -9.64
N LYS A 317 24.12 -0.11 -8.50
CA LYS A 317 22.69 0.21 -8.27
C LYS A 317 22.49 1.60 -7.67
N MET A 318 23.51 2.14 -7.03
CA MET A 318 23.51 3.47 -6.43
C MET A 318 24.91 4.07 -6.55
N ALA A 319 25.02 5.36 -6.85
CA ALA A 319 26.30 6.06 -6.88
C ALA A 319 26.23 7.40 -6.16
N PHE A 320 27.29 7.70 -5.43
CA PHE A 320 27.56 9.00 -4.83
C PHE A 320 28.81 9.61 -5.46
N ASN A 321 28.60 10.57 -6.34
CA ASN A 321 29.65 11.24 -7.11
C ASN A 321 29.44 12.76 -7.02
N LEU A 322 30.49 13.50 -6.65
CA LEU A 322 30.43 14.94 -6.43
C LEU A 322 30.46 15.89 -7.66
N PRO A 323 30.60 15.47 -8.94
CA PRO A 323 30.55 16.43 -10.05
C PRO A 323 29.10 16.81 -10.41
N ASN A 324 28.12 16.35 -9.63
CA ASN A 324 26.73 16.79 -9.73
C ASN A 324 26.63 18.15 -9.01
N THR A 325 26.65 19.26 -9.75
CA THR A 325 26.59 20.60 -9.14
C THR A 325 25.16 20.95 -8.73
N ASN A 326 25.03 21.81 -7.71
CA ASN A 326 23.76 22.16 -7.09
C ASN A 326 23.03 23.36 -7.74
N THR A 327 23.52 23.87 -8.88
CA THR A 327 23.12 25.19 -9.42
C THR A 327 22.53 25.18 -10.83
N THR A 328 22.68 24.11 -11.61
CA THR A 328 22.17 24.04 -12.99
C THR A 328 21.93 22.60 -13.44
N SER A 329 21.21 22.44 -14.55
CA SER A 329 21.04 21.16 -15.19
C SER A 329 22.37 20.49 -15.50
N TRP A 330 22.46 19.19 -15.26
CA TRP A 330 23.59 18.38 -15.68
C TRP A 330 23.53 18.19 -17.21
N THR A 331 23.93 19.22 -17.95
CA THR A 331 23.84 19.29 -19.42
C THR A 331 24.89 18.47 -20.15
N GLY A 332 25.61 17.59 -19.44
CA GLY A 332 26.84 17.04 -19.97
C GLY A 332 27.95 18.09 -20.11
N TYR A 333 29.17 17.62 -20.41
CA TYR A 333 30.33 18.49 -20.63
C TYR A 333 30.90 18.24 -22.02
N PRO A 334 31.14 19.29 -22.84
CA PRO A 334 31.85 19.13 -24.11
C PRO A 334 33.27 18.59 -23.83
N THR A 335 33.64 17.47 -24.43
CA THR A 335 35.02 16.98 -24.44
C THR A 335 35.74 17.61 -25.62
N ASP A 336 36.38 18.77 -25.42
CA ASP A 336 37.26 19.40 -26.42
C ASP A 336 38.63 18.70 -26.51
N SER A 337 38.65 17.36 -26.62
CA SER A 337 39.88 16.63 -26.91
C SER A 337 39.74 15.77 -28.15
N THR A 338 40.72 15.89 -29.05
CA THR A 338 40.86 15.15 -30.30
C THR A 338 41.06 13.64 -30.11
N SER A 339 41.13 13.17 -28.86
CA SER A 339 41.35 11.77 -28.47
C SER A 339 40.12 11.09 -27.84
N PHE A 340 39.07 11.83 -27.43
CA PHE A 340 37.83 11.27 -26.91
C PHE A 340 36.63 11.91 -27.61
N SER A 341 36.03 11.16 -28.53
CA SER A 341 34.99 11.69 -29.44
C SER A 341 33.59 11.86 -28.83
N GLU A 342 33.38 11.58 -27.54
CA GLU A 342 32.04 11.59 -26.92
C GLU A 342 31.98 12.30 -25.57
N SER A 343 31.25 13.43 -25.53
CA SER A 343 30.88 14.17 -24.32
C SER A 343 30.05 13.30 -23.37
N LEU A 344 30.29 13.39 -22.05
CA LEU A 344 29.34 12.87 -21.06
C LEU A 344 28.00 13.59 -21.27
N THR A 345 26.90 12.85 -21.30
CA THR A 345 25.51 13.36 -21.47
C THR A 345 24.70 13.10 -20.22
N SER A 346 23.55 13.77 -20.04
CA SER A 346 22.65 13.62 -18.88
C SER A 346 22.32 12.15 -18.50
N ASN A 347 22.32 11.27 -19.49
CA ASN A 347 22.09 9.84 -19.33
C ASN A 347 23.21 9.13 -18.57
N ASP A 348 24.47 9.55 -18.72
CA ASP A 348 25.62 8.89 -18.11
C ASP A 348 25.62 9.02 -16.59
N ALA A 349 24.98 10.05 -16.02
CA ALA A 349 24.86 10.26 -14.58
C ALA A 349 23.41 10.31 -14.09
N MET A 350 22.43 9.89 -14.90
CA MET A 350 21.04 9.73 -14.46
C MET A 350 20.94 8.99 -13.11
N TYR A 351 20.20 9.57 -12.18
CA TYR A 351 20.04 9.14 -10.79
C TYR A 351 21.32 9.01 -9.94
N ASN A 352 22.47 9.48 -10.43
CA ASN A 352 23.66 9.60 -9.59
C ASN A 352 23.45 10.71 -8.56
N ILE A 353 23.89 10.44 -7.34
CA ILE A 353 23.65 11.30 -6.19
C ILE A 353 24.86 12.18 -5.94
N GLY A 354 24.63 13.49 -5.86
CA GLY A 354 25.57 14.47 -5.32
C GLY A 354 25.26 14.78 -3.86
N GLY A 355 26.15 15.50 -3.18
CA GLY A 355 25.92 15.90 -1.80
C GLY A 355 26.65 17.17 -1.42
N GLY A 356 26.02 17.95 -0.55
CA GLY A 356 26.56 19.20 -0.03
C GLY A 356 25.66 19.77 1.06
N GLN A 357 25.79 21.07 1.28
CA GLN A 357 25.02 21.76 2.31
C GLN A 357 23.69 22.33 1.80
N TYR A 358 23.62 22.73 0.52
CA TYR A 358 22.49 23.49 0.00
C TYR A 358 22.23 23.23 -1.48
N HIS A 359 20.94 23.25 -1.84
CA HIS A 359 20.44 23.20 -3.21
C HIS A 359 19.27 24.18 -3.34
N TYR A 360 19.21 24.98 -4.41
CA TYR A 360 18.17 26.02 -4.56
C TYR A 360 16.75 25.45 -4.65
N GLY A 361 16.60 24.20 -5.08
CA GLY A 361 15.34 23.46 -5.09
C GLY A 361 14.78 23.06 -3.72
N MET A 362 15.51 23.24 -2.62
CA MET A 362 15.02 22.84 -1.29
C MET A 362 13.78 23.64 -0.85
N GLN A 363 12.89 23.02 -0.09
CA GLN A 363 11.64 23.61 0.40
C GLN A 363 11.71 24.03 1.87
N TYR A 364 12.79 24.71 2.28
CA TYR A 364 12.93 25.21 3.64
C TYR A 364 12.08 26.46 3.90
N SER A 365 11.57 26.59 5.13
CA SER A 365 10.98 27.84 5.61
C SER A 365 12.06 28.80 6.10
N ASP A 366 11.76 30.10 6.08
CA ASP A 366 12.70 31.13 6.53
C ASP A 366 11.94 32.32 7.13
N PRO A 367 12.39 32.87 8.27
CA PRO A 367 11.69 33.97 8.94
C PRO A 367 11.84 35.34 8.26
N ILE A 368 12.84 35.52 7.38
CA ILE A 368 13.14 36.81 6.74
C ILE A 368 12.55 36.85 5.32
N PHE A 369 12.76 35.80 4.53
CA PHE A 369 12.29 35.69 3.15
C PHE A 369 10.92 34.98 3.04
N GLY A 370 10.40 34.41 4.12
CA GLY A 370 9.19 33.58 4.13
C GLY A 370 9.38 32.18 3.53
N GLY A 371 10.61 31.84 3.12
CA GLY A 371 10.97 30.52 2.58
C GLY A 371 12.06 30.59 1.51
N ASN A 372 12.72 29.45 1.29
CA ASN A 372 13.83 29.33 0.35
C ASN A 372 13.45 29.71 -1.09
N GLN A 373 12.25 29.31 -1.53
CA GLN A 373 11.78 29.59 -2.90
C GLN A 373 11.59 31.09 -3.16
N ASN A 374 11.16 31.86 -2.17
CA ASN A 374 11.05 33.32 -2.29
C ASN A 374 12.43 33.97 -2.40
N MET A 375 13.38 33.52 -1.56
CA MET A 375 14.76 33.98 -1.60
C MET A 375 15.39 33.71 -2.97
N VAL A 376 15.24 32.48 -3.50
CA VAL A 376 15.73 32.09 -4.82
C VAL A 376 15.11 32.94 -5.92
N ARG A 377 13.78 33.17 -5.89
CA ARG A 377 13.11 34.04 -6.87
C ARG A 377 13.70 35.45 -6.86
N MET A 378 13.81 36.06 -5.68
CA MET A 378 14.37 37.43 -5.54
C MET A 378 15.83 37.50 -5.97
N TRP A 379 16.62 36.47 -5.67
CA TRP A 379 18.01 36.37 -6.10
C TRP A 379 18.10 36.28 -7.63
N THR A 380 17.32 35.41 -8.25
CA THR A 380 17.32 35.21 -9.71
C THR A 380 16.80 36.44 -10.44
N GLU A 381 15.82 37.17 -9.91
CA GLU A 381 15.38 38.46 -10.45
C GLU A 381 16.53 39.49 -10.47
N LYS A 382 17.42 39.45 -9.47
CA LYS A 382 18.52 40.41 -9.35
C LYS A 382 19.77 40.02 -10.15
N PHE A 383 20.14 38.75 -10.15
CA PHE A 383 21.42 38.27 -10.68
C PHE A 383 21.30 37.36 -11.91
N GLY A 384 20.08 37.00 -12.33
CA GLY A 384 19.79 36.21 -13.54
C GLY A 384 20.01 34.70 -13.41
N THR A 385 20.60 34.22 -12.32
CA THR A 385 20.83 32.79 -12.03
C THR A 385 20.40 32.45 -10.60
N PRO A 386 20.10 31.19 -10.26
CA PRO A 386 19.85 30.78 -8.88
C PRO A 386 21.14 30.88 -8.02
N PRO A 387 21.02 31.05 -6.69
CA PRO A 387 22.19 31.17 -5.82
C PRO A 387 22.94 29.84 -5.69
N GLY A 388 24.27 29.89 -5.75
CA GLY A 388 25.14 28.76 -5.41
C GLY A 388 25.19 28.45 -3.91
N ASP A 389 25.81 27.33 -3.54
CA ASP A 389 25.96 26.93 -2.13
C ASP A 389 26.68 28.00 -1.30
N HIS A 390 27.74 28.57 -1.84
CA HIS A 390 28.56 29.58 -1.18
C HIS A 390 27.84 30.92 -1.01
N ALA A 391 27.10 31.37 -2.03
CA ALA A 391 26.26 32.56 -1.95
C ALA A 391 25.12 32.35 -0.93
N ALA A 392 24.43 31.20 -1.02
CA ALA A 392 23.38 30.83 -0.08
C ALA A 392 23.91 30.70 1.36
N GLY A 393 25.12 30.19 1.55
CA GLY A 393 25.78 30.12 2.86
C GLY A 393 26.05 31.49 3.47
N CYS A 394 26.39 32.50 2.66
CA CYS A 394 26.52 33.88 3.13
C CYS A 394 25.16 34.56 3.40
N ILE A 395 24.13 34.25 2.60
CA ILE A 395 22.75 34.70 2.90
C ILE A 395 22.32 34.09 4.23
N ALA A 396 22.56 32.79 4.42
CA ALA A 396 22.25 32.07 5.65
C ALA A 396 23.02 32.60 6.87
N ALA A 397 24.28 33.01 6.70
CA ALA A 397 25.06 33.65 7.76
C ALA A 397 24.42 34.98 8.19
N GLY A 398 23.93 35.76 7.23
CA GLY A 398 23.17 36.98 7.49
C GLY A 398 21.84 36.72 8.19
N VAL A 399 21.06 35.75 7.69
CA VAL A 399 19.80 35.31 8.31
C VAL A 399 20.06 34.86 9.75
N THR A 400 21.10 34.05 9.97
CA THR A 400 21.47 33.56 11.30
C THR A 400 21.82 34.70 12.23
N LEU A 401 22.64 35.66 11.80
CA LEU A 401 22.98 36.84 12.60
C LEU A 401 21.73 37.64 12.98
N ALA A 402 20.88 37.95 12.01
CA ALA A 402 19.69 38.76 12.24
C ALA A 402 18.64 38.01 13.09
N PHE A 403 18.25 36.82 12.67
CA PHE A 403 17.20 36.05 13.33
C PHE A 403 17.57 35.59 14.73
N SER A 404 18.82 35.18 14.95
CA SER A 404 19.27 34.79 16.29
C SER A 404 19.22 35.96 17.27
N LEU A 405 19.64 37.15 16.85
CA LEU A 405 19.53 38.36 17.66
C LEU A 405 18.08 38.77 17.89
N GLY A 406 17.21 38.60 16.89
CA GLY A 406 15.79 38.90 17.03
C GLY A 406 15.11 38.06 18.09
N LYS A 407 15.37 36.74 18.07
CA LYS A 407 14.67 35.74 18.88
C LYS A 407 15.36 35.39 20.20
N TYR A 408 16.69 35.30 20.20
CA TYR A 408 17.51 34.86 21.34
C TYR A 408 18.35 35.99 21.95
N GLY A 409 18.40 37.15 21.28
CA GLY A 409 19.16 38.30 21.73
C GLY A 409 18.46 39.08 22.84
N SER A 410 19.13 40.15 23.28
CA SER A 410 18.58 41.19 24.14
C SER A 410 19.08 42.54 23.67
N SER A 411 18.47 43.64 24.13
CA SER A 411 18.82 44.99 23.71
C SER A 411 20.34 45.22 23.69
N LEU A 412 20.86 45.71 22.56
CA LEU A 412 22.26 46.08 22.39
C LEU A 412 22.52 47.56 22.71
N SER A 413 21.45 48.30 23.04
CA SER A 413 21.51 49.70 23.45
C SER A 413 22.21 49.82 24.79
N ASN A 414 23.07 50.84 24.92
CA ASN A 414 23.82 51.15 26.15
C ASN A 414 24.81 50.07 26.63
N LEU A 415 25.10 49.04 25.83
CA LEU A 415 26.14 48.05 26.12
C LEU A 415 27.52 48.49 25.59
N SER A 416 28.58 48.10 26.29
CA SER A 416 29.95 48.21 25.76
C SER A 416 30.16 47.28 24.57
N LEU A 417 31.17 47.55 23.75
CA LEU A 417 31.50 46.70 22.59
C LEU A 417 31.75 45.23 22.97
N ALA A 418 32.41 44.97 24.11
CA ALA A 418 32.68 43.61 24.58
C ALA A 418 31.39 42.89 25.01
N GLU A 419 30.46 43.61 25.65
CA GLU A 419 29.15 43.08 26.02
C GLU A 419 28.29 42.81 24.77
N ARG A 420 28.28 43.73 23.79
CA ARG A 420 27.60 43.53 22.50
C ARG A 420 28.09 42.27 21.78
N ARG A 421 29.42 42.11 21.66
CA ARG A 421 30.04 40.90 21.07
C ARG A 421 29.66 39.63 21.80
N THR A 422 29.65 39.67 23.14
CA THR A 422 29.26 38.52 23.96
C THR A 422 27.80 38.13 23.75
N MET A 423 26.90 39.12 23.70
CA MET A 423 25.47 38.90 23.45
C MET A 423 25.21 38.33 22.05
N ILE A 424 25.85 38.89 21.02
CA ILE A 424 25.76 38.38 19.64
C ILE A 424 26.24 36.93 19.56
N ARG A 425 27.37 36.61 20.20
CA ARG A 425 27.90 35.25 20.25
C ARG A 425 26.95 34.26 20.88
N TYR A 426 26.34 34.62 22.02
CA TYR A 426 25.38 33.74 22.70
C TYR A 426 24.10 33.55 21.87
N ALA A 427 23.55 34.62 21.31
CA ALA A 427 22.40 34.54 20.43
C ALA A 427 22.65 33.58 19.26
N ILE A 428 23.78 33.71 18.55
CA ILE A 428 24.16 32.81 17.46
C ILE A 428 24.34 31.37 17.99
N GLY A 429 24.99 31.19 19.14
CA GLY A 429 25.21 29.88 19.75
C GLY A 429 23.93 29.14 20.15
N ASP A 430 22.89 29.88 20.54
CA ASP A 430 21.57 29.35 20.93
C ASP A 430 20.65 29.07 19.73
N MET A 431 21.09 29.40 18.52
CA MET A 431 20.35 29.13 17.28
C MET A 431 19.99 27.65 17.16
N ASN A 432 18.71 27.36 16.93
CA ASN A 432 18.17 26.02 16.69
C ASN A 432 16.86 26.10 15.90
N ASP A 433 16.91 26.65 14.70
CA ASP A 433 15.72 26.89 13.89
C ASP A 433 15.97 26.67 12.40
N GLU A 434 14.87 26.46 11.66
CA GLU A 434 14.90 26.40 10.21
C GLU A 434 15.12 27.79 9.59
N THR A 435 15.97 27.82 8.56
CA THR A 435 16.34 28.99 7.76
C THR A 435 16.30 28.61 6.28
N VAL A 436 16.56 29.56 5.38
CA VAL A 436 16.82 29.26 3.94
C VAL A 436 17.88 28.18 3.70
N PHE A 437 18.70 27.84 4.69
CA PHE A 437 19.78 26.85 4.61
C PHE A 437 19.47 25.54 5.34
N GLY A 438 18.20 25.32 5.70
CA GLY A 438 17.74 24.25 6.58
C GLY A 438 17.87 24.63 8.05
N VAL A 439 17.72 23.65 8.94
CA VAL A 439 17.90 23.86 10.38
C VAL A 439 19.35 24.22 10.65
N VAL A 440 19.59 25.41 11.18
CA VAL A 440 20.90 25.84 11.66
C VAL A 440 20.91 25.66 13.17
N ARG A 441 21.85 24.84 13.64
CA ARG A 441 22.07 24.64 15.07
C ARG A 441 23.53 24.41 15.34
N PHE A 442 24.16 25.21 16.17
CA PHE A 442 25.57 25.02 16.48
C PHE A 442 25.75 24.07 17.67
N ASN A 443 26.72 23.16 17.56
CA ASN A 443 27.16 22.39 18.72
C ASN A 443 28.11 23.25 19.59
N ARG A 444 28.56 22.71 20.73
CA ARG A 444 29.50 23.39 21.65
C ARG A 444 30.83 23.83 21.03
N PHE A 445 31.14 23.38 19.82
CA PHE A 445 32.36 23.70 19.10
C PHE A 445 32.13 24.75 17.98
N GLY A 446 30.90 25.25 17.81
CA GLY A 446 30.57 26.19 16.72
C GLY A 446 30.34 25.51 15.37
N GLN A 447 30.19 24.19 15.32
CA GLN A 447 29.91 23.45 14.07
C GLN A 447 28.40 23.36 13.86
N ASN A 448 27.92 23.60 12.64
CA ASN A 448 26.51 23.37 12.32
C ASN A 448 26.17 21.87 12.40
N ALA A 449 25.38 21.52 13.40
CA ALA A 449 24.84 20.21 13.69
C ALA A 449 23.30 20.18 13.55
N GLY A 450 22.73 21.19 12.88
CA GLY A 450 21.32 21.24 12.50
C GLY A 450 21.04 20.53 11.18
N GLY A 451 19.86 19.94 11.07
CA GLY A 451 19.36 19.30 9.84
C GLY A 451 20.14 18.06 9.39
N LEU A 452 19.74 17.53 8.23
CA LEU A 452 20.47 16.51 7.46
C LEU A 452 21.21 17.19 6.29
N PRO A 453 22.35 16.66 5.81
CA PRO A 453 22.99 17.18 4.61
C PRO A 453 22.03 17.07 3.42
N VAL A 454 22.22 17.93 2.43
CA VAL A 454 21.40 17.94 1.22
C VAL A 454 22.05 17.04 0.17
N ASN A 455 21.29 16.09 -0.36
CA ASN A 455 21.70 15.28 -1.50
C ASN A 455 20.71 15.47 -2.64
N TRP A 456 21.23 15.51 -3.87
CA TRP A 456 20.46 15.72 -5.09
C TRP A 456 20.80 14.66 -6.13
N GLN A 457 19.85 14.36 -7.00
CA GLN A 457 20.01 13.43 -8.12
C GLN A 457 19.89 14.15 -9.45
N VAL A 458 20.61 13.64 -10.46
CA VAL A 458 20.26 13.96 -11.85
C VAL A 458 18.93 13.29 -12.17
N ILE A 459 17.93 14.05 -12.59
CA ILE A 459 16.58 13.58 -12.91
C ILE A 459 16.34 13.63 -14.43
N GLU A 460 15.15 13.20 -14.86
CA GLU A 460 14.81 12.83 -16.24
C GLU A 460 14.93 13.99 -17.25
N ASP A 461 14.73 15.24 -16.80
CA ASP A 461 14.92 16.44 -17.62
C ASP A 461 16.40 16.86 -17.76
N GLY A 462 17.31 16.06 -17.20
CA GLY A 462 18.74 16.32 -17.12
C GLY A 462 19.10 17.33 -16.02
N SER A 463 18.14 17.82 -15.23
CA SER A 463 18.41 18.73 -14.13
C SER A 463 18.90 18.03 -12.86
N SER A 464 19.55 18.77 -11.96
CA SER A 464 19.81 18.29 -10.60
C SER A 464 18.67 18.72 -9.67
N ALA A 465 18.07 17.77 -8.97
CA ALA A 465 16.98 18.02 -8.04
C ALA A 465 17.27 17.42 -6.66
N PRO A 466 16.94 18.12 -5.56
CA PRO A 466 17.17 17.59 -4.22
C PRO A 466 16.25 16.39 -3.96
N VAL A 467 16.81 15.36 -3.34
CA VAL A 467 16.11 14.11 -2.98
C VAL A 467 16.28 13.75 -1.50
N LEU A 468 17.29 14.32 -0.82
CA LEU A 468 17.49 14.16 0.62
C LEU A 468 17.80 15.53 1.26
N PRO A 469 17.34 15.77 2.50
CA PRO A 469 16.43 14.91 3.28
C PRO A 469 15.01 14.84 2.69
N GLU A 470 14.38 13.66 2.72
CA GLU A 470 13.07 13.40 2.10
C GLU A 470 11.97 14.34 2.59
N ALA A 471 12.06 14.84 3.82
CA ALA A 471 11.07 15.73 4.42
C ALA A 471 11.05 17.15 3.82
N SER A 472 12.15 17.60 3.22
CA SER A 472 12.31 18.98 2.70
C SER A 472 12.71 19.02 1.23
N ALA A 473 12.91 17.85 0.62
CA ALA A 473 13.23 17.68 -0.78
C ALA A 473 11.95 17.67 -1.63
N PRO A 474 11.91 18.40 -2.76
CA PRO A 474 10.76 18.42 -3.65
C PRO A 474 10.62 17.13 -4.49
N SER A 475 11.70 16.36 -4.64
CA SER A 475 11.78 15.17 -5.49
C SER A 475 12.02 13.92 -4.66
N LEU A 476 11.48 12.79 -5.12
CA LEU A 476 11.68 11.49 -4.49
C LEU A 476 13.00 10.85 -4.94
N LEU A 477 13.68 10.17 -4.02
CA LEU A 477 14.90 9.39 -4.30
C LEU A 477 14.59 8.21 -5.23
N GLN A 478 15.13 8.26 -6.46
CA GLN A 478 14.96 7.24 -7.50
C GLN A 478 16.08 6.18 -7.44
N LEU A 479 15.70 4.90 -7.29
CA LEU A 479 16.61 3.74 -7.26
C LEU A 479 15.92 2.48 -7.83
N PRO A 480 16.67 1.54 -8.43
CA PRO A 480 18.12 1.60 -8.69
C PRO A 480 18.46 2.56 -9.83
N ALA A 481 19.71 3.00 -9.88
CA ALA A 481 20.26 3.73 -11.01
C ALA A 481 20.19 2.85 -12.30
N PRO A 482 19.92 3.43 -13.48
CA PRO A 482 19.83 2.65 -14.72
C PRO A 482 21.16 1.98 -15.05
N THR A 483 21.12 0.74 -15.55
CA THR A 483 22.33 0.06 -16.01
C THR A 483 22.92 0.76 -17.23
N TRP A 484 24.23 0.59 -17.46
CA TRP A 484 24.90 1.14 -18.65
C TRP A 484 24.29 0.66 -19.97
N GLY A 485 23.70 -0.54 -19.98
CA GLY A 485 22.94 -1.02 -21.13
C GLY A 485 21.77 -0.11 -21.48
N VAL A 486 21.06 0.46 -20.50
CA VAL A 486 19.97 1.39 -20.79
C VAL A 486 20.49 2.81 -21.08
N ARG A 487 21.52 3.25 -20.35
CA ARG A 487 22.13 4.59 -20.51
C ARG A 487 22.71 4.80 -21.91
N LEU A 488 23.25 3.75 -22.52
CA LEU A 488 23.86 3.77 -23.86
C LEU A 488 22.92 3.24 -24.95
N GLY A 489 21.73 2.76 -24.57
CA GLY A 489 20.83 2.04 -25.47
C GLY A 489 21.01 0.52 -25.40
N CYS A 490 19.91 -0.20 -25.23
CA CYS A 490 19.94 -1.65 -25.06
C CYS A 490 20.51 -2.32 -26.32
N PRO A 491 21.52 -3.20 -26.18
CA PRO A 491 22.15 -3.84 -27.32
C PRO A 491 21.13 -4.69 -28.11
N PRO A 492 21.41 -4.96 -29.40
CA PRO A 492 20.57 -5.86 -30.20
C PRO A 492 20.29 -7.18 -29.46
N GLY A 493 19.07 -7.69 -29.63
CA GLY A 493 18.57 -8.82 -28.85
C GLY A 493 18.04 -8.49 -27.46
N SER A 494 18.08 -7.23 -27.02
CA SER A 494 17.49 -6.81 -25.75
C SER A 494 16.62 -5.56 -25.89
N PHE A 495 15.75 -5.32 -24.91
CA PHE A 495 14.85 -4.17 -24.88
C PHE A 495 14.79 -3.52 -23.49
N ALA A 496 14.59 -2.21 -23.47
CA ALA A 496 14.37 -1.42 -22.28
C ALA A 496 12.90 -1.47 -21.86
N TYR A 497 12.59 -2.17 -20.77
CA TYR A 497 11.23 -2.25 -20.20
C TYR A 497 11.00 -1.14 -19.16
N GLN A 498 9.93 -0.37 -19.36
CA GLN A 498 9.46 0.62 -18.41
C GLN A 498 8.27 0.04 -17.63
N GLY A 499 8.44 -0.22 -16.34
CA GLY A 499 7.35 -0.70 -15.46
C GLY A 499 6.32 0.41 -15.20
N THR A 500 5.14 0.03 -14.71
CA THR A 500 4.00 0.95 -14.47
C THR A 500 4.29 2.07 -13.48
N ASP A 501 5.23 1.85 -12.56
CA ASP A 501 5.52 2.76 -11.44
C ASP A 501 6.81 3.57 -11.64
N ARG A 502 7.44 3.50 -12.84
CA ARG A 502 8.73 4.16 -13.12
C ARG A 502 8.68 5.05 -14.36
N LEU A 503 9.32 6.22 -14.26
CA LEU A 503 9.42 7.20 -15.34
C LEU A 503 10.42 6.81 -16.43
N LEU A 504 11.44 6.02 -16.11
CA LEU A 504 12.45 5.54 -17.05
C LEU A 504 12.75 4.04 -16.87
N PRO A 505 13.17 3.34 -17.94
CA PRO A 505 13.68 1.97 -17.83
C PRO A 505 14.99 1.93 -17.02
N THR A 506 15.16 0.90 -16.20
CA THR A 506 16.36 0.76 -15.34
C THR A 506 17.30 -0.37 -15.79
N GLN A 507 16.84 -1.31 -16.61
CA GLN A 507 17.64 -2.42 -17.11
C GLN A 507 17.20 -2.87 -18.50
N CYS A 508 18.12 -3.47 -19.25
CA CYS A 508 17.81 -4.17 -20.49
C CYS A 508 17.41 -5.61 -20.20
N LEU A 509 16.28 -6.04 -20.72
CA LEU A 509 15.82 -7.42 -20.67
C LEU A 509 16.08 -8.10 -22.01
N PRO A 510 16.50 -9.37 -22.04
CA PRO A 510 16.63 -10.10 -23.30
C PRO A 510 15.25 -10.17 -23.99
N CYS A 511 15.22 -10.07 -25.32
CA CYS A 511 14.00 -10.26 -26.08
C CYS A 511 13.43 -11.66 -25.78
N PRO A 512 12.15 -11.77 -25.38
CA PRO A 512 11.54 -13.06 -25.11
C PRO A 512 11.50 -13.91 -26.39
N ALA A 513 11.37 -15.23 -26.22
CA ALA A 513 11.22 -16.16 -27.33
C ALA A 513 10.12 -15.70 -28.29
N GLY A 514 10.41 -15.79 -29.59
CA GLY A 514 9.56 -15.33 -30.68
C GLY A 514 9.67 -13.86 -31.04
N THR A 515 10.52 -13.12 -30.34
CA THR A 515 10.80 -11.72 -30.66
C THR A 515 12.28 -11.49 -30.87
N PHE A 516 12.60 -10.50 -31.70
CA PHE A 516 13.97 -10.12 -32.00
C PHE A 516 14.13 -8.61 -32.05
N ARG A 517 15.38 -8.16 -31.98
CA ARG A 517 15.73 -6.77 -32.19
C ARG A 517 17.11 -6.65 -32.82
N SER A 518 17.17 -6.14 -34.04
CA SER A 518 18.41 -6.07 -34.82
C SER A 518 19.24 -4.82 -34.55
N THR A 519 18.65 -3.80 -33.94
CA THR A 519 19.29 -2.50 -33.67
C THR A 519 19.38 -2.22 -32.17
N THR A 520 20.35 -1.41 -31.79
CA THR A 520 20.46 -0.84 -30.44
C THR A 520 19.27 0.07 -30.16
N SER A 521 18.76 0.13 -28.93
CA SER A 521 17.66 1.06 -28.59
C SER A 521 18.19 2.47 -28.45
N ASP A 522 17.31 3.45 -28.55
CA ASP A 522 17.69 4.80 -28.13
C ASP A 522 17.96 4.79 -26.62
N ALA A 523 18.98 5.52 -26.20
CA ALA A 523 19.38 5.62 -24.81
C ALA A 523 18.22 6.12 -23.93
N MET A 524 18.02 5.49 -22.78
CA MET A 524 17.05 5.92 -21.76
C MET A 524 15.58 5.96 -22.23
N THR A 525 15.23 5.24 -23.30
CA THR A 525 13.85 5.17 -23.80
C THR A 525 13.27 3.77 -23.66
N SER A 526 11.96 3.68 -23.37
CA SER A 526 11.25 2.40 -23.42
C SER A 526 11.26 1.88 -24.85
N SER A 527 11.62 0.61 -25.03
CA SER A 527 11.68 -0.01 -26.35
C SER A 527 10.99 -1.37 -26.30
N THR A 528 10.48 -1.84 -27.42
CA THR A 528 9.90 -3.19 -27.54
C THR A 528 10.70 -4.04 -28.53
N CYS A 529 10.61 -5.36 -28.39
CA CYS A 529 11.11 -6.29 -29.40
C CYS A 529 10.07 -6.46 -30.51
N SER A 530 10.55 -6.70 -31.73
CA SER A 530 9.70 -6.98 -32.89
C SER A 530 9.37 -8.46 -32.93
N LEU A 531 8.14 -8.81 -33.32
CA LEU A 531 7.76 -10.21 -33.53
C LEU A 531 8.55 -10.79 -34.71
N CYS A 532 8.99 -12.05 -34.61
CA CYS A 532 9.55 -12.75 -35.76
C CYS A 532 8.52 -12.82 -36.91
N PRO A 533 8.91 -12.44 -38.14
CA PRO A 533 8.03 -12.52 -39.31
C PRO A 533 7.75 -13.98 -39.69
N THR A 534 6.68 -14.20 -40.46
CA THR A 534 6.22 -15.56 -40.82
C THR A 534 7.33 -16.41 -41.44
N GLY A 535 7.46 -17.67 -41.00
CA GLY A 535 8.47 -18.62 -41.49
C GLY A 535 9.84 -18.51 -40.81
N LEU A 536 10.10 -17.44 -40.05
CA LEU A 536 11.28 -17.26 -39.20
C LEU A 536 10.85 -17.28 -37.73
N GLY A 537 11.68 -17.82 -36.85
CA GLY A 537 11.36 -17.86 -35.42
C GLY A 537 12.54 -18.19 -34.53
N THR A 538 12.27 -18.26 -33.23
CA THR A 538 13.22 -18.72 -32.20
C THR A 538 12.73 -20.03 -31.61
N LEU A 539 13.61 -20.86 -31.07
CA LEU A 539 13.15 -21.99 -30.26
C LEU A 539 12.57 -21.49 -28.93
N ALA A 540 11.72 -22.30 -28.29
CA ALA A 540 11.02 -21.93 -27.05
C ALA A 540 11.96 -21.59 -25.88
N ASN A 541 13.20 -22.07 -25.92
CA ASN A 541 14.26 -21.82 -24.93
C ASN A 541 15.27 -20.74 -25.36
N GLU A 542 15.11 -20.13 -26.54
CA GLU A 542 16.02 -19.11 -27.06
C GLU A 542 15.47 -17.71 -26.80
N SER A 543 16.10 -17.00 -25.86
CA SER A 543 15.86 -15.57 -25.60
C SER A 543 17.05 -14.73 -26.05
N GLY A 544 16.83 -13.45 -26.34
CA GLY A 544 17.91 -12.52 -26.65
C GLY A 544 18.27 -12.41 -28.13
N MET A 545 17.34 -12.75 -29.04
CA MET A 545 17.66 -12.89 -30.46
C MET A 545 17.86 -11.56 -31.18
N VAL A 546 18.98 -11.43 -31.90
CA VAL A 546 19.30 -10.26 -32.73
C VAL A 546 18.59 -10.33 -34.08
N THR A 547 18.44 -11.53 -34.63
CA THR A 547 17.72 -11.83 -35.86
C THR A 547 16.98 -13.16 -35.69
N CYS A 548 15.84 -13.32 -36.37
CA CYS A 548 15.14 -14.61 -36.37
C CYS A 548 15.78 -15.54 -37.42
N HIS A 549 15.84 -16.83 -37.10
CA HIS A 549 16.38 -17.85 -38.00
C HIS A 549 15.25 -18.65 -38.64
N LEU A 550 15.57 -19.34 -39.74
CA LEU A 550 14.64 -20.28 -40.35
C LEU A 550 14.37 -21.41 -39.35
N CYS A 551 13.10 -21.78 -39.17
CA CYS A 551 12.80 -22.89 -38.29
C CYS A 551 13.49 -24.18 -38.80
N PRO A 552 14.09 -24.98 -37.91
CA PRO A 552 14.76 -26.23 -38.30
C PRO A 552 13.76 -27.24 -38.89
N ALA A 553 14.27 -28.30 -39.55
CA ALA A 553 13.43 -29.36 -40.10
C ALA A 553 12.41 -29.87 -39.05
N GLY A 554 11.18 -30.12 -39.51
CA GLY A 554 10.08 -30.50 -38.64
C GLY A 554 9.54 -29.40 -37.72
N HIS A 555 9.96 -28.15 -37.85
CA HIS A 555 9.42 -27.02 -37.08
C HIS A 555 8.85 -25.92 -37.99
N TYR A 556 7.84 -25.21 -37.52
CA TYR A 556 7.19 -24.12 -38.24
C TYR A 556 6.83 -22.95 -37.33
N GLN A 557 6.61 -21.79 -37.95
CA GLN A 557 6.11 -20.61 -37.27
C GLN A 557 5.01 -20.00 -38.15
N ASP A 558 3.84 -19.79 -37.53
CA ASP A 558 2.70 -19.07 -38.11
C ASP A 558 2.43 -17.83 -37.24
N ALA A 559 2.34 -16.66 -37.87
CA ALA A 559 2.11 -15.37 -37.24
C ALA A 559 0.81 -15.29 -36.41
N ARG A 560 -0.16 -16.20 -36.63
CA ARG A 560 -1.45 -16.19 -35.93
C ARG A 560 -1.50 -16.93 -34.59
N PHE A 561 -0.70 -17.98 -34.43
CA PHE A 561 -0.86 -18.91 -33.30
C PHE A 561 0.39 -19.02 -32.41
N HIS A 562 1.59 -18.76 -32.94
CA HIS A 562 2.84 -19.10 -32.26
C HIS A 562 3.74 -17.89 -31.93
N PHE A 563 3.25 -16.65 -32.04
CA PHE A 563 3.93 -15.40 -31.63
C PHE A 563 5.45 -15.32 -31.96
N GLY A 564 5.89 -15.89 -33.08
CA GLY A 564 7.30 -15.88 -33.49
C GLY A 564 8.17 -17.06 -33.01
N VAL A 565 7.62 -18.00 -32.24
CA VAL A 565 8.33 -19.20 -31.77
C VAL A 565 8.17 -20.35 -32.77
N CYS A 566 9.26 -21.01 -33.12
CA CYS A 566 9.25 -22.23 -33.93
C CYS A 566 8.68 -23.39 -33.12
N SER A 567 7.53 -23.87 -33.56
CA SER A 567 6.80 -24.97 -32.94
C SER A 567 7.01 -26.26 -33.73
N MET A 568 7.05 -27.41 -33.06
CA MET A 568 7.19 -28.70 -33.73
C MET A 568 5.96 -28.96 -34.62
N CYS A 569 6.19 -29.56 -35.79
CA CYS A 569 5.12 -30.12 -36.60
C CYS A 569 4.41 -31.20 -35.79
N GLU A 570 3.09 -31.09 -35.72
CA GLU A 570 2.27 -32.08 -35.06
C GLU A 570 2.35 -33.41 -35.82
N PRO A 571 2.22 -34.54 -35.10
CA PRO A 571 2.13 -35.86 -35.72
C PRO A 571 1.16 -35.86 -36.90
N GLY A 572 1.56 -36.48 -38.01
CA GLY A 572 0.78 -36.53 -39.26
C GLY A 572 1.05 -35.35 -40.20
N SER A 573 1.91 -34.40 -39.82
CA SER A 573 2.45 -33.37 -40.69
C SER A 573 3.98 -33.38 -40.67
N ALA A 574 4.61 -32.93 -41.75
CA ALA A 574 6.06 -32.89 -41.86
C ALA A 574 6.51 -31.61 -42.56
N ARG A 575 7.74 -31.18 -42.29
CA ARG A 575 8.34 -30.03 -42.94
C ARG A 575 9.83 -30.20 -43.17
N ARG A 576 10.27 -29.92 -44.40
CA ARG A 576 11.69 -29.88 -44.74
C ARG A 576 12.32 -28.56 -44.37
N ALA A 577 13.61 -28.57 -44.05
CA ALA A 577 14.35 -27.36 -43.68
C ALA A 577 14.48 -26.34 -44.82
N ASP A 578 14.26 -26.72 -46.07
CA ASP A 578 14.37 -25.87 -47.26
C ASP A 578 13.02 -25.32 -47.76
N ASP A 579 11.90 -25.63 -47.10
CA ASP A 579 10.56 -25.23 -47.53
C ASP A 579 10.16 -23.84 -46.96
N PRO A 580 9.99 -22.80 -47.80
CA PRO A 580 9.67 -21.44 -47.37
C PRO A 580 8.22 -21.25 -46.89
N GLY A 581 7.40 -22.31 -46.81
CA GLY A 581 6.00 -22.22 -46.38
C GLY A 581 5.78 -21.82 -44.91
N ASP A 582 4.63 -21.19 -44.64
CA ASP A 582 4.22 -20.64 -43.33
C ASP A 582 3.68 -21.70 -42.33
N GLY A 583 3.80 -23.00 -42.63
CA GLY A 583 3.15 -24.08 -41.88
C GLY A 583 3.73 -25.47 -42.14
N CYS A 584 3.34 -26.45 -41.33
CA CYS A 584 3.66 -27.84 -41.61
C CYS A 584 2.77 -28.39 -42.72
N THR A 585 3.38 -29.14 -43.64
CA THR A 585 2.64 -29.75 -44.73
C THR A 585 2.01 -31.04 -44.20
N PRO A 586 0.66 -31.14 -44.20
CA PRO A 586 -0.01 -32.34 -43.73
C PRO A 586 0.33 -33.51 -44.66
N CYS A 587 0.61 -34.68 -44.10
CA CYS A 587 0.95 -35.88 -44.87
C CYS A 587 -0.18 -36.25 -45.82
N SER A 588 0.06 -36.12 -47.13
CA SER A 588 -0.92 -36.28 -48.20
C SER A 588 -1.68 -37.62 -48.13
N PRO A 589 -2.93 -37.69 -48.63
CA PRO A 589 -3.71 -38.93 -48.69
C PRO A 589 -2.91 -40.12 -49.18
N GLY A 590 -2.83 -41.16 -48.34
CA GLY A 590 -2.01 -42.34 -48.61
C GLY A 590 -0.59 -42.27 -48.02
N THR A 591 -0.29 -41.27 -47.19
CA THR A 591 0.94 -41.19 -46.39
C THR A 591 0.65 -40.79 -44.93
N TYR A 592 1.47 -41.18 -43.96
CA TYR A 592 1.28 -40.95 -42.53
C TYR A 592 2.62 -40.71 -41.81
N GLU A 593 2.60 -40.06 -40.65
CA GLU A 593 3.77 -39.96 -39.76
C GLU A 593 3.33 -39.92 -38.29
N VAL A 594 3.99 -40.69 -37.42
CA VAL A 594 3.55 -40.93 -36.04
C VAL A 594 4.23 -40.00 -35.05
N GLU A 595 5.48 -39.63 -35.31
CA GLU A 595 6.28 -38.83 -34.40
C GLU A 595 6.14 -37.33 -34.71
N PRO A 596 6.16 -36.43 -33.71
CA PRO A 596 6.22 -34.98 -33.93
C PRO A 596 7.60 -34.56 -34.48
N GLY A 597 7.65 -33.40 -35.12
CA GLY A 597 8.93 -32.79 -35.53
C GLY A 597 9.64 -33.46 -36.71
N GLN A 598 8.92 -34.16 -37.59
CA GLN A 598 9.52 -34.96 -38.67
C GLN A 598 9.70 -34.20 -39.98
N GLU A 599 10.68 -34.64 -40.77
CA GLU A 599 11.06 -34.01 -42.06
C GLU A 599 10.24 -34.55 -43.26
N SER A 600 9.66 -35.76 -43.18
CA SER A 600 8.89 -36.37 -44.28
C SER A 600 7.87 -37.43 -43.82
N CYS A 601 6.88 -37.77 -44.67
CA CYS A 601 5.79 -38.72 -44.40
C CYS A 601 5.99 -40.12 -45.04
N LYS A 602 5.47 -41.20 -44.41
CA LYS A 602 5.58 -42.62 -44.82
C LYS A 602 4.33 -43.13 -45.58
N VAL A 603 4.37 -44.09 -46.52
CA VAL A 603 3.21 -44.50 -47.40
C VAL A 603 2.26 -45.57 -46.78
N CYS A 604 0.96 -45.53 -47.10
CA CYS A 604 -0.10 -46.47 -46.63
C CYS A 604 -0.31 -47.75 -47.48
N PRO A 605 -0.60 -48.92 -46.85
CA PRO A 605 -0.94 -50.20 -47.53
C PRO A 605 -2.35 -50.26 -48.18
N ALA A 606 -2.67 -51.29 -48.97
CA ALA A 606 -3.94 -51.43 -49.71
C ALA A 606 -5.16 -51.86 -48.86
N GLN A 607 -6.35 -51.30 -49.16
CA GLN A 607 -7.62 -51.38 -48.38
C GLN A 607 -7.56 -50.84 -46.95
N THR A 608 -6.40 -50.32 -46.55
CA THR A 608 -6.29 -49.27 -45.55
C THR A 608 -6.26 -47.94 -46.26
N LYS A 609 -7.02 -46.97 -45.78
CA LYS A 609 -6.93 -45.61 -46.31
C LYS A 609 -6.58 -44.67 -45.18
N GLN A 610 -5.66 -43.80 -45.49
CA GLN A 610 -5.52 -42.52 -44.83
C GLN A 610 -6.15 -41.53 -45.83
N PRO A 611 -7.43 -41.16 -45.63
CA PRO A 611 -8.19 -40.45 -46.65
C PRO A 611 -7.92 -38.94 -46.65
N GLU A 612 -7.38 -38.41 -45.56
CA GLU A 612 -7.24 -36.98 -45.30
C GLU A 612 -5.78 -36.65 -45.07
N ALA A 613 -5.33 -35.49 -45.55
CA ALA A 613 -3.99 -35.02 -45.26
C ALA A 613 -3.83 -34.82 -43.74
N GLY A 614 -2.73 -35.26 -43.12
CA GLY A 614 -2.47 -34.95 -41.72
C GLY A 614 -2.52 -36.10 -40.71
N GLN A 615 -2.72 -37.35 -41.14
CA GLN A 615 -2.95 -38.47 -40.20
C GLN A 615 -1.67 -39.25 -39.84
N THR A 616 -1.70 -39.92 -38.69
CA THR A 616 -0.55 -40.59 -38.07
C THR A 616 -0.53 -42.11 -38.23
N PHE A 617 -1.51 -42.73 -38.89
CA PHE A 617 -1.58 -44.18 -39.11
C PHE A 617 -2.49 -44.56 -40.31
N CYS A 618 -2.43 -45.81 -40.79
CA CYS A 618 -3.28 -46.33 -41.90
C CYS A 618 -4.20 -47.46 -41.42
N THR A 619 -5.52 -47.37 -41.64
CA THR A 619 -6.49 -48.26 -40.98
C THR A 619 -7.69 -48.67 -41.87
N CYS A 620 -8.42 -49.75 -41.50
CA CYS A 620 -9.80 -49.97 -42.00
C CYS A 620 -10.64 -48.80 -41.50
N THR A 621 -11.33 -48.08 -42.37
CA THR A 621 -12.04 -46.84 -42.00
C THR A 621 -13.03 -47.07 -40.85
N VAL A 622 -13.10 -46.09 -39.94
CA VAL A 622 -14.01 -46.09 -38.78
C VAL A 622 -15.44 -46.40 -39.22
N GLY A 623 -16.12 -47.26 -38.45
CA GLY A 623 -17.46 -47.75 -38.79
C GLY A 623 -17.45 -49.02 -39.64
N THR A 624 -16.27 -49.62 -39.86
CA THR A 624 -16.14 -50.93 -40.49
C THR A 624 -15.18 -51.86 -39.74
N TYR A 625 -15.48 -53.17 -39.71
CA TYR A 625 -14.73 -54.21 -38.97
C TYR A 625 -14.43 -55.46 -39.84
N ARG A 626 -13.57 -56.36 -39.39
CA ARG A 626 -13.17 -57.58 -40.12
C ARG A 626 -13.33 -58.84 -39.27
N ASP A 627 -14.40 -59.60 -39.43
CA ASP A 627 -14.64 -60.83 -38.67
C ASP A 627 -13.75 -62.00 -39.14
N PRO A 628 -12.88 -62.58 -38.29
CA PRO A 628 -12.06 -63.74 -38.63
C PRO A 628 -12.80 -65.08 -38.57
N LEU A 629 -14.04 -65.13 -38.04
CA LEU A 629 -14.81 -66.36 -37.85
C LEU A 629 -15.94 -66.57 -38.87
N ASP A 630 -16.16 -65.65 -39.81
CA ASP A 630 -17.07 -65.87 -40.94
C ASP A 630 -16.48 -66.93 -41.89
N PRO A 631 -17.06 -68.15 -41.95
CA PRO A 631 -16.49 -69.25 -42.75
C PRO A 631 -16.57 -68.98 -44.26
N ALA A 632 -17.27 -67.93 -44.69
CA ALA A 632 -17.53 -67.67 -46.10
C ALA A 632 -16.33 -67.09 -46.87
N ARG A 633 -15.26 -66.57 -46.24
CA ARG A 633 -14.22 -65.78 -46.96
C ARG A 633 -12.80 -65.88 -46.40
N ALA A 634 -12.28 -67.08 -46.21
CA ALA A 634 -10.86 -67.31 -45.88
C ALA A 634 -9.97 -67.33 -47.13
N GLY A 635 -9.45 -66.16 -47.54
CA GLY A 635 -8.43 -66.06 -48.60
C GLY A 635 -8.12 -64.61 -48.98
N SER A 636 -6.89 -64.17 -48.71
CA SER A 636 -6.20 -62.92 -49.10
C SER A 636 -7.06 -61.75 -49.63
N THR A 637 -7.07 -60.64 -48.87
CA THR A 637 -7.85 -59.38 -49.01
C THR A 637 -9.31 -59.45 -48.57
N MET A 638 -9.52 -59.49 -47.25
CA MET A 638 -10.85 -59.30 -46.64
C MET A 638 -11.26 -57.82 -46.61
N PRO A 639 -12.39 -57.42 -47.24
CA PRO A 639 -12.96 -56.08 -47.13
C PRO A 639 -13.64 -55.86 -45.75
N CYS A 640 -13.55 -54.65 -45.22
CA CYS A 640 -14.10 -54.28 -43.91
C CYS A 640 -15.65 -54.10 -44.00
N LEU A 641 -16.42 -54.69 -43.06
CA LEU A 641 -17.90 -54.76 -42.97
C LEU A 641 -18.48 -53.61 -42.11
N SER A 642 -19.61 -52.99 -42.46
CA SER A 642 -20.14 -51.79 -41.76
C SER A 642 -20.87 -52.09 -40.43
N CYS A 643 -20.56 -51.31 -39.39
CA CYS A 643 -21.23 -51.35 -38.07
C CYS A 643 -22.67 -50.77 -38.08
N GLN A 644 -23.01 -49.91 -39.03
CA GLN A 644 -24.35 -49.31 -39.11
C GLN A 644 -25.46 -50.33 -39.40
N ALA A 645 -25.11 -51.43 -40.08
CA ALA A 645 -26.02 -52.53 -40.35
C ALA A 645 -26.31 -53.40 -39.11
N ALA A 646 -25.40 -53.38 -38.12
CA ALA A 646 -25.52 -54.17 -36.90
C ALA A 646 -26.13 -53.38 -35.73
N LEU A 647 -25.78 -52.10 -35.57
CA LEU A 647 -26.33 -51.22 -34.53
C LEU A 647 -26.48 -49.78 -35.08
N PRO A 648 -27.70 -49.25 -35.25
CA PRO A 648 -27.93 -47.91 -35.78
C PRO A 648 -27.31 -46.80 -34.92
N GLY A 649 -26.46 -45.98 -35.54
CA GLY A 649 -25.70 -44.92 -34.86
C GLY A 649 -24.42 -45.37 -34.17
N SER A 650 -24.01 -46.63 -34.35
CA SER A 650 -22.74 -47.17 -33.85
C SER A 650 -21.58 -46.93 -34.80
N SER A 651 -20.38 -47.04 -34.25
CA SER A 651 -19.12 -46.96 -34.97
C SER A 651 -18.12 -47.93 -34.33
N THR A 652 -16.87 -47.99 -34.81
CA THR A 652 -15.79 -48.75 -34.16
C THR A 652 -14.90 -47.82 -33.33
N ARG A 653 -14.36 -48.29 -32.20
CA ARG A 653 -13.54 -47.46 -31.28
C ARG A 653 -12.25 -46.99 -31.93
N TYR A 654 -11.71 -47.88 -32.75
CA TYR A 654 -10.51 -47.69 -33.53
C TYR A 654 -10.81 -48.14 -34.97
N PRO A 655 -10.19 -47.50 -35.94
CA PRO A 655 -10.17 -48.03 -37.29
C PRO A 655 -9.25 -49.26 -37.34
N GLY A 656 -9.61 -50.30 -38.12
CA GLY A 656 -8.95 -51.62 -38.04
C GLY A 656 -9.64 -52.67 -37.15
N ALA A 657 -10.89 -52.45 -36.75
CA ALA A 657 -11.68 -53.39 -35.95
C ALA A 657 -11.77 -54.78 -36.59
N SER A 658 -11.77 -55.83 -35.77
CA SER A 658 -11.67 -57.23 -36.22
C SER A 658 -12.83 -58.12 -35.77
N SER A 659 -13.92 -57.55 -35.28
CA SER A 659 -15.11 -58.33 -34.88
C SER A 659 -16.35 -57.44 -34.85
N VAL A 660 -17.53 -58.02 -35.04
CA VAL A 660 -18.82 -57.30 -34.90
C VAL A 660 -19.03 -56.79 -33.48
N SER A 661 -18.39 -57.43 -32.50
CA SER A 661 -18.37 -56.99 -31.10
C SER A 661 -17.61 -55.68 -30.87
N ASP A 662 -16.81 -55.23 -31.85
CA ASP A 662 -16.06 -53.97 -31.77
C ASP A 662 -16.92 -52.76 -32.20
N CYS A 663 -18.16 -53.01 -32.66
CA CYS A 663 -19.15 -51.99 -32.98
C CYS A 663 -19.85 -51.50 -31.71
N GLY A 664 -19.66 -50.23 -31.34
CA GLY A 664 -20.23 -49.62 -30.15
C GLY A 664 -20.58 -48.15 -30.37
N CYS A 665 -21.30 -47.53 -29.43
CA CYS A 665 -21.54 -46.09 -29.48
C CYS A 665 -20.25 -45.31 -29.21
N SER A 666 -20.02 -44.23 -29.97
CA SER A 666 -18.86 -43.35 -29.79
C SER A 666 -18.79 -42.76 -28.39
N SER A 667 -17.58 -42.44 -27.88
CA SER A 667 -17.41 -41.76 -26.58
C SER A 667 -18.29 -40.52 -26.48
N GLY A 668 -18.95 -40.33 -25.34
CA GLY A 668 -20.00 -39.33 -25.18
C GLY A 668 -21.37 -39.75 -25.73
N ARG A 669 -21.56 -41.04 -26.08
CA ARG A 669 -22.86 -41.67 -26.37
C ARG A 669 -22.96 -43.06 -25.73
N TYR A 670 -24.17 -43.51 -25.42
CA TYR A 670 -24.42 -44.84 -24.83
C TYR A 670 -25.54 -45.59 -25.56
N ILE A 671 -25.55 -46.92 -25.42
CA ILE A 671 -26.53 -47.85 -26.00
C ILE A 671 -27.76 -47.90 -25.09
N THR A 672 -28.94 -47.66 -25.67
CA THR A 672 -30.23 -47.84 -24.99
C THR A 672 -31.16 -48.72 -25.83
N ASN A 673 -31.95 -49.55 -25.14
CA ASN A 673 -33.02 -50.35 -25.73
C ASN A 673 -34.37 -49.64 -25.53
N GLN A 674 -34.79 -48.87 -26.53
CA GLN A 674 -36.14 -48.29 -26.55
C GLN A 674 -36.98 -49.05 -27.57
N SER A 675 -38.14 -49.55 -27.15
CA SER A 675 -39.12 -50.24 -28.03
C SER A 675 -38.56 -51.46 -28.79
N GLY A 676 -37.61 -52.19 -28.20
CA GLY A 676 -37.07 -53.44 -28.77
C GLY A 676 -35.95 -53.26 -29.80
N VAL A 677 -35.46 -52.04 -30.02
CA VAL A 677 -34.33 -51.73 -30.92
C VAL A 677 -33.23 -51.02 -30.14
N SER A 678 -32.00 -51.55 -30.20
CA SER A 678 -30.82 -50.91 -29.61
C SER A 678 -30.36 -49.71 -30.47
N ARG A 679 -30.12 -48.54 -29.86
CA ARG A 679 -29.62 -47.33 -30.55
C ARG A 679 -28.68 -46.49 -29.69
N CYS A 680 -27.84 -45.67 -30.33
CA CYS A 680 -26.92 -44.75 -29.64
C CYS A 680 -27.56 -43.39 -29.31
N VAL A 681 -27.44 -42.93 -28.06
CA VAL A 681 -27.95 -41.63 -27.56
C VAL A 681 -26.83 -40.83 -26.89
N SER A 682 -26.85 -39.50 -26.96
CA SER A 682 -25.84 -38.62 -26.35
C SER A 682 -25.78 -38.74 -24.83
N CYS A 683 -24.57 -38.72 -24.30
CA CYS A 683 -24.27 -38.72 -22.88
C CYS A 683 -24.55 -37.34 -22.28
N MET A 684 -25.03 -37.34 -21.03
CA MET A 684 -25.42 -36.14 -20.30
C MET A 684 -24.26 -35.60 -19.44
N GLU A 685 -24.30 -34.32 -19.09
CA GLU A 685 -23.34 -33.71 -18.16
C GLU A 685 -23.33 -34.50 -16.83
N GLY A 686 -22.13 -34.82 -16.33
CA GLY A 686 -21.94 -35.60 -15.09
C GLY A 686 -21.81 -37.12 -15.28
N LEU A 687 -21.97 -37.64 -16.50
CA LEU A 687 -21.70 -39.04 -16.84
C LEU A 687 -20.44 -39.18 -17.71
N ALA A 688 -19.55 -40.07 -17.32
CA ALA A 688 -18.48 -40.56 -18.18
C ALA A 688 -19.03 -41.73 -19.01
N CYS A 689 -19.34 -41.48 -20.29
CA CYS A 689 -19.74 -42.53 -21.24
C CYS A 689 -18.55 -42.94 -22.10
N PRO A 690 -17.77 -43.97 -21.70
CA PRO A 690 -16.76 -44.56 -22.56
C PRO A 690 -17.43 -45.25 -23.76
N PHE A 691 -16.68 -45.37 -24.86
CA PHE A 691 -17.15 -46.03 -26.07
C PHE A 691 -17.74 -47.43 -25.79
N GLY A 692 -18.89 -47.74 -26.36
CA GLY A 692 -19.58 -49.03 -26.18
C GLY A 692 -20.43 -49.14 -24.89
N GLY A 693 -20.49 -48.08 -24.09
CA GLY A 693 -21.31 -47.99 -22.87
C GLY A 693 -22.78 -48.39 -23.08
N SER A 694 -23.31 -49.30 -22.27
CA SER A 694 -24.76 -49.59 -22.21
C SER A 694 -25.34 -49.35 -20.80
N VAL A 695 -26.64 -49.07 -20.74
CA VAL A 695 -27.36 -48.90 -19.46
C VAL A 695 -27.37 -50.20 -18.65
N GLU A 696 -27.47 -51.35 -19.31
CA GLU A 696 -27.45 -52.66 -18.63
C GLU A 696 -26.08 -52.92 -17.96
N ALA A 697 -24.98 -52.50 -18.58
CA ALA A 697 -23.63 -52.63 -18.03
C ALA A 697 -23.41 -51.75 -16.77
N MET A 698 -24.03 -50.58 -16.72
CA MET A 698 -24.02 -49.69 -15.56
C MET A 698 -24.75 -50.31 -14.34
N LEU A 699 -25.84 -51.05 -14.57
CA LEU A 699 -26.65 -51.68 -13.52
C LEU A 699 -26.10 -53.03 -13.03
N ALA A 700 -25.29 -53.72 -13.84
CA ALA A 700 -24.69 -55.03 -13.50
C ALA A 700 -23.52 -54.96 -12.50
N GLY A 701 -23.14 -53.75 -12.06
CA GLY A 701 -22.02 -53.40 -11.19
C GLY A 701 -21.35 -54.53 -10.39
N THR A 702 -20.23 -55.04 -10.91
CA THR A 702 -19.16 -55.67 -10.10
C THR A 702 -18.06 -54.64 -9.84
N GLN A 703 -17.42 -54.71 -8.67
CA GLN A 703 -16.38 -53.80 -8.16
C GLN A 703 -15.09 -53.67 -9.01
N HIS A 704 -15.06 -54.15 -10.25
CA HIS A 704 -14.00 -53.91 -11.21
C HIS A 704 -14.64 -53.27 -12.45
N SER A 705 -14.08 -52.13 -12.85
CA SER A 705 -14.38 -51.43 -14.10
C SER A 705 -14.40 -52.43 -15.26
N VAL A 706 -15.60 -52.84 -15.67
CA VAL A 706 -15.77 -53.46 -16.97
C VAL A 706 -15.52 -52.32 -17.96
N ASP A 707 -14.42 -52.39 -18.68
CA ASP A 707 -14.09 -51.45 -19.75
C ASP A 707 -15.31 -51.26 -20.65
N GLY A 708 -15.92 -50.07 -20.59
CA GLY A 708 -17.07 -49.74 -21.44
C GLY A 708 -18.44 -49.77 -20.78
N ALA A 709 -18.60 -49.45 -19.48
CA ALA A 709 -19.88 -49.07 -18.89
C ALA A 709 -19.93 -47.55 -18.60
N PRO A 710 -21.07 -46.85 -18.80
CA PRO A 710 -21.26 -45.49 -18.31
C PRO A 710 -21.08 -45.45 -16.79
N ALA A 711 -20.34 -44.46 -16.29
CA ALA A 711 -20.13 -44.27 -14.86
C ALA A 711 -20.39 -42.80 -14.48
N LEU A 712 -20.88 -42.59 -13.27
CA LEU A 712 -21.02 -41.24 -12.71
C LEU A 712 -19.62 -40.65 -12.48
N MET A 713 -19.42 -39.41 -12.91
CA MET A 713 -18.23 -38.65 -12.53
C MET A 713 -18.29 -38.30 -11.04
N PRO A 714 -17.15 -38.12 -10.36
CA PRO A 714 -17.13 -37.55 -9.01
C PRO A 714 -17.93 -36.23 -8.96
N GLY A 715 -18.69 -36.02 -7.89
CA GLY A 715 -19.61 -34.89 -7.74
C GLY A 715 -21.02 -35.11 -8.30
N TYR A 716 -21.31 -36.27 -8.90
CA TYR A 716 -22.62 -36.58 -9.47
C TYR A 716 -23.22 -37.87 -8.91
N PHE A 717 -24.56 -37.92 -8.85
CA PHE A 717 -25.35 -39.01 -8.30
C PHE A 717 -26.50 -39.41 -9.25
N SER A 718 -26.83 -40.70 -9.31
CA SER A 718 -28.07 -41.20 -9.92
C SER A 718 -28.60 -42.42 -9.16
N PHE A 719 -29.90 -42.67 -9.29
CA PHE A 719 -30.57 -43.83 -8.69
C PHE A 719 -30.41 -45.08 -9.55
N ARG A 720 -30.40 -46.28 -8.94
CA ARG A 720 -30.40 -47.54 -9.72
C ARG A 720 -31.68 -47.72 -10.53
N ALA A 721 -32.81 -47.20 -10.06
CA ALA A 721 -34.08 -47.26 -10.76
C ALA A 721 -34.12 -46.34 -12.00
N ALA A 722 -33.33 -45.26 -12.00
CA ALA A 722 -33.23 -44.27 -13.07
C ALA A 722 -31.76 -43.86 -13.27
N PRO A 723 -30.91 -44.73 -13.82
CA PRO A 723 -29.45 -44.53 -13.87
C PRO A 723 -29.02 -43.33 -14.74
N MET A 724 -29.90 -42.88 -15.62
CA MET A 724 -29.68 -41.76 -16.54
C MET A 724 -30.15 -40.41 -15.99
N GLU A 725 -30.82 -40.38 -14.85
CA GLU A 725 -31.21 -39.14 -14.15
C GLU A 725 -30.03 -38.70 -13.27
N VAL A 726 -29.26 -37.75 -13.76
CA VAL A 726 -28.03 -37.29 -13.12
C VAL A 726 -28.28 -36.04 -12.30
N TYR A 727 -27.93 -36.11 -11.02
CA TYR A 727 -28.02 -35.04 -10.05
C TYR A 727 -26.63 -34.58 -9.63
N ARG A 728 -26.47 -33.26 -9.46
CA ARG A 728 -25.24 -32.64 -8.95
C ARG A 728 -25.25 -32.67 -7.42
N CYS A 729 -24.19 -33.19 -6.82
CA CYS A 729 -24.00 -33.21 -5.38
C CYS A 729 -23.28 -31.94 -4.94
N VAL A 730 -23.72 -31.35 -3.82
CA VAL A 730 -23.03 -30.20 -3.21
C VAL A 730 -22.84 -30.52 -1.72
N PRO A 731 -21.61 -30.53 -1.18
CA PRO A 731 -20.34 -30.49 -1.90
C PRO A 731 -20.07 -31.78 -2.71
N ASP A 732 -19.26 -31.67 -3.76
CA ASP A 732 -18.96 -32.76 -4.72
C ASP A 732 -18.42 -34.02 -4.03
N THR A 733 -17.71 -33.87 -2.90
CA THR A 733 -17.09 -34.95 -2.13
C THR A 733 -18.08 -35.97 -1.56
N HIS A 734 -19.36 -35.60 -1.44
CA HIS A 734 -20.40 -36.52 -0.96
C HIS A 734 -20.63 -37.69 -1.93
N CYS A 735 -20.36 -37.45 -3.22
CA CYS A 735 -20.60 -38.37 -4.31
C CYS A 735 -19.26 -38.74 -4.95
N PRO A 736 -18.66 -39.88 -4.56
CA PRO A 736 -17.36 -40.31 -5.08
C PRO A 736 -17.37 -40.67 -6.57
N GLY A 737 -18.56 -40.71 -7.21
CA GLY A 737 -18.75 -41.20 -8.56
C GLY A 737 -18.78 -42.74 -8.62
N GLY A 738 -18.85 -43.29 -9.82
CA GLY A 738 -18.93 -44.74 -10.05
C GLY A 738 -20.36 -45.25 -10.34
N PRO A 739 -20.74 -46.46 -9.86
CA PRO A 739 -22.06 -47.02 -10.14
C PRO A 739 -23.18 -46.22 -9.44
N PRO A 740 -24.45 -46.30 -9.91
CA PRO A 740 -25.58 -45.63 -9.27
C PRO A 740 -25.71 -46.01 -7.79
N GLU A 741 -26.19 -45.07 -6.97
CA GLU A 741 -26.29 -45.19 -5.50
C GLU A 741 -24.96 -45.35 -4.76
N SER A 742 -23.85 -44.88 -5.34
CA SER A 742 -22.55 -44.85 -4.66
C SER A 742 -22.39 -43.59 -3.81
N CYS A 743 -22.46 -43.75 -2.49
CA CYS A 743 -22.36 -42.65 -1.53
C CYS A 743 -21.21 -42.85 -0.55
N LEU A 744 -20.58 -41.75 -0.13
CA LEU A 744 -19.49 -41.77 0.84
C LEU A 744 -20.00 -42.02 2.27
N GLY A 745 -19.29 -42.84 3.05
CA GLY A 745 -19.47 -42.95 4.51
C GLY A 745 -20.79 -43.53 5.00
N GLY A 746 -21.49 -44.33 4.19
CA GLY A 746 -22.77 -44.95 4.57
C GLY A 746 -23.99 -44.03 4.43
N ARG A 747 -23.83 -42.91 3.72
CA ARG A 747 -24.96 -42.04 3.33
C ARG A 747 -25.80 -42.69 2.25
N THR A 748 -27.04 -42.24 2.13
CA THR A 748 -28.06 -42.75 1.22
C THR A 748 -28.93 -41.59 0.72
N GLY A 749 -29.88 -41.88 -0.18
CA GLY A 749 -30.82 -40.88 -0.69
C GLY A 749 -30.23 -39.95 -1.75
N LEU A 750 -31.06 -39.04 -2.25
CA LEU A 750 -30.70 -38.08 -3.29
C LEU A 750 -29.50 -37.23 -2.85
N ALA A 751 -28.51 -37.08 -3.74
CA ALA A 751 -27.25 -36.35 -3.51
C ALA A 751 -26.40 -36.86 -2.32
N CYS A 752 -26.63 -38.09 -1.85
CA CYS A 752 -25.85 -38.73 -0.78
C CYS A 752 -25.77 -37.88 0.50
N VAL A 753 -26.89 -37.32 0.98
CA VAL A 753 -26.93 -36.44 2.16
C VAL A 753 -27.57 -37.12 3.38
N GLU A 754 -28.37 -38.16 3.19
CA GLU A 754 -29.16 -38.75 4.27
C GLU A 754 -28.45 -39.93 4.92
N CYS A 755 -28.41 -39.95 6.25
CA CYS A 755 -28.09 -41.16 7.01
C CYS A 755 -29.36 -41.98 7.24
N GLU A 756 -29.20 -43.29 7.36
CA GLU A 756 -30.30 -44.19 7.73
C GLU A 756 -30.96 -43.76 9.06
N SER A 757 -32.23 -44.12 9.24
CA SER A 757 -33.02 -43.72 10.42
C SER A 757 -32.33 -44.14 11.72
N GLY A 758 -32.11 -43.20 12.64
CA GLY A 758 -31.40 -43.44 13.90
C GLY A 758 -29.89 -43.22 13.86
N PHE A 759 -29.34 -42.81 12.72
CA PHE A 759 -27.95 -42.45 12.54
C PHE A 759 -27.81 -40.95 12.19
N THR A 760 -26.69 -40.36 12.60
CA THR A 760 -26.29 -38.98 12.28
C THR A 760 -24.88 -38.96 11.69
N TRP A 761 -24.58 -37.96 10.88
CA TRP A 761 -23.26 -37.82 10.29
C TRP A 761 -22.25 -37.30 11.34
N ASP A 762 -21.17 -38.03 11.58
CA ASP A 762 -20.13 -37.65 12.55
C ASP A 762 -18.98 -36.81 11.95
N GLY A 763 -18.95 -36.68 10.62
CA GLY A 763 -17.85 -36.03 9.88
C GLY A 763 -17.24 -36.96 8.83
N GLU A 764 -17.19 -38.26 9.10
CA GLU A 764 -16.57 -39.28 8.24
C GLU A 764 -17.54 -40.41 7.88
N LYS A 765 -18.48 -40.75 8.78
CA LYS A 765 -19.47 -41.82 8.59
C LYS A 765 -20.81 -41.52 9.27
N CYS A 766 -21.85 -42.23 8.88
CA CYS A 766 -23.10 -42.27 9.63
C CYS A 766 -22.90 -43.08 10.94
N ALA A 767 -23.02 -42.41 12.08
CA ALA A 767 -22.88 -42.96 13.43
C ALA A 767 -24.24 -43.02 14.15
N GLU A 768 -24.44 -44.00 15.04
CA GLU A 768 -25.70 -44.14 15.79
C GLU A 768 -25.96 -42.93 16.70
N CYS A 769 -27.20 -42.46 16.75
CA CYS A 769 -27.64 -41.42 17.68
C CYS A 769 -27.52 -41.89 19.13
N ALA A 770 -26.85 -41.12 20.00
CA ALA A 770 -26.72 -41.48 21.40
C ALA A 770 -27.99 -41.10 22.19
N ALA A 771 -28.36 -41.90 23.19
CA ALA A 771 -29.52 -41.60 24.05
C ALA A 771 -29.42 -40.24 24.77
N GLY A 772 -28.20 -39.73 24.99
CA GLY A 772 -27.94 -38.41 25.55
C GLY A 772 -28.33 -37.23 24.64
N ASP A 773 -28.42 -37.44 23.33
CA ASP A 773 -28.65 -36.37 22.35
C ASP A 773 -30.09 -35.82 22.45
N THR A 774 -31.07 -36.70 22.66
CA THR A 774 -32.47 -36.30 22.92
C THR A 774 -32.64 -35.54 24.25
N GLY A 775 -31.87 -35.93 25.28
CA GLY A 775 -31.86 -35.25 26.58
C GLY A 775 -31.23 -33.85 26.52
N ALA A 776 -30.23 -33.64 25.66
CA ALA A 776 -29.61 -32.34 25.43
C ALA A 776 -30.60 -31.30 24.87
N TRP A 777 -31.52 -31.71 23.99
CA TRP A 777 -32.55 -30.81 23.45
C TRP A 777 -33.54 -30.29 24.50
N VAL A 778 -33.87 -31.09 25.52
CA VAL A 778 -34.68 -30.63 26.65
C VAL A 778 -33.95 -29.51 27.41
N ILE A 779 -32.63 -29.67 27.62
CA ILE A 779 -31.79 -28.64 28.26
C ILE A 779 -31.75 -27.36 27.41
N VAL A 780 -31.63 -27.48 26.09
CA VAL A 780 -31.65 -26.34 25.16
C VAL A 780 -32.99 -25.59 25.23
N CYS A 781 -34.12 -26.31 25.25
CA CYS A 781 -35.44 -25.68 25.41
C CYS A 781 -35.58 -24.96 26.75
N ILE A 782 -35.12 -25.56 27.85
CA ILE A 782 -35.12 -24.93 29.18
C ILE A 782 -34.22 -23.69 29.18
N ALA A 783 -33.01 -23.80 28.62
CA ALA A 783 -32.07 -22.69 28.51
C ALA A 783 -32.67 -21.54 27.69
N LEU A 784 -33.37 -21.83 26.58
CA LEU A 784 -34.03 -20.81 25.77
C LEU A 784 -35.10 -20.06 26.58
N VAL A 785 -35.94 -20.77 27.35
CA VAL A 785 -36.95 -20.13 28.23
C VAL A 785 -36.27 -19.25 29.28
N VAL A 786 -35.19 -19.73 29.90
CA VAL A 786 -34.41 -18.97 30.91
C VAL A 786 -33.79 -17.72 30.28
N VAL A 787 -33.19 -17.83 29.10
CA VAL A 787 -32.59 -16.70 28.38
C VAL A 787 -33.63 -15.67 27.99
N LEU A 788 -34.79 -16.09 27.49
CA LEU A 788 -35.90 -15.19 27.15
C LEU A 788 -36.46 -14.47 28.40
N ALA A 789 -36.56 -15.18 29.53
CA ALA A 789 -36.96 -14.58 30.80
C ALA A 789 -35.92 -13.58 31.32
N ALA A 790 -34.63 -13.92 31.26
CA ALA A 790 -33.53 -13.04 31.66
C ALA A 790 -33.45 -11.78 30.78
N ALA A 791 -33.66 -11.91 29.48
CA ALA A 791 -33.66 -10.80 28.52
C ALA A 791 -34.68 -9.71 28.89
N TYR A 792 -35.85 -10.07 29.43
CA TYR A 792 -36.82 -9.10 29.93
C TYR A 792 -36.26 -8.20 31.04
N TYR A 793 -35.56 -8.79 32.02
CA TYR A 793 -35.04 -8.05 33.17
C TYR A 793 -33.76 -7.28 32.85
N LEU A 794 -32.89 -7.83 31.99
CA LEU A 794 -31.60 -7.21 31.65
C LEU A 794 -31.74 -6.05 30.64
N LEU A 795 -32.63 -6.18 29.65
CA LEU A 795 -32.69 -5.24 28.52
C LEU A 795 -33.62 -4.04 28.77
N ASN A 796 -34.51 -4.13 29.76
CA ASN A 796 -35.48 -3.07 30.11
C ASN A 796 -35.07 -2.21 31.33
N SER A 797 -33.77 -1.97 31.49
CA SER A 797 -33.22 -1.05 32.50
C SER A 797 -33.73 0.40 32.32
N PRO A 798 -33.75 1.23 33.39
CA PRO A 798 -34.33 2.57 33.35
C PRO A 798 -33.72 3.46 32.25
N VAL A 799 -34.58 4.27 31.64
CA VAL A 799 -34.27 5.12 30.48
C VAL A 799 -33.40 6.31 30.93
N THR A 800 -32.11 6.30 30.61
CA THR A 800 -31.17 7.41 30.91
C THR A 800 -30.74 8.14 29.65
N ALA A 801 -30.67 9.47 29.68
CA ALA A 801 -30.25 10.27 28.52
C ALA A 801 -28.74 10.13 28.20
N LYS A 802 -27.93 9.66 29.16
CA LYS A 802 -26.48 9.42 29.02
C LYS A 802 -26.20 8.03 28.45
N ALA A 803 -25.16 7.90 27.63
CA ALA A 803 -24.68 6.62 27.13
C ALA A 803 -24.00 5.84 28.27
N SER A 804 -24.79 5.15 29.10
CA SER A 804 -24.25 4.37 30.20
C SER A 804 -23.35 3.24 29.68
N VAL A 805 -22.38 2.83 30.49
CA VAL A 805 -21.54 1.64 30.25
C VAL A 805 -22.39 0.43 29.82
N MET A 806 -23.53 0.22 30.48
CA MET A 806 -24.50 -0.83 30.14
C MET A 806 -25.09 -0.69 28.72
N LEU A 807 -25.39 0.52 28.25
CA LEU A 807 -25.86 0.74 26.88
C LEU A 807 -24.75 0.36 25.88
N ALA A 808 -23.52 0.81 26.11
CA ALA A 808 -22.38 0.45 25.27
C ALA A 808 -22.16 -1.08 25.23
N THR A 809 -22.31 -1.78 26.37
CA THR A 809 -22.25 -3.26 26.43
C THR A 809 -23.30 -3.90 25.55
N THR A 810 -24.56 -3.47 25.66
CA THR A 810 -25.63 -4.06 24.86
C THR A 810 -25.45 -3.80 23.36
N CYS A 811 -24.88 -2.66 22.97
CA CYS A 811 -24.55 -2.36 21.58
C CYS A 811 -23.41 -3.27 21.07
N VAL A 812 -22.32 -3.41 21.84
CA VAL A 812 -21.20 -4.28 21.45
C VAL A 812 -21.63 -5.73 21.35
N ALA A 813 -22.37 -6.26 22.34
CA ALA A 813 -22.90 -7.62 22.29
C ALA A 813 -23.84 -7.83 21.09
N GLY A 814 -24.71 -6.87 20.79
CA GLY A 814 -25.58 -6.92 19.60
C GLY A 814 -24.80 -6.89 18.28
N MET A 815 -23.76 -6.06 18.18
CA MET A 815 -22.85 -6.04 17.02
C MET A 815 -22.09 -7.36 16.88
N THR A 816 -21.60 -7.95 17.97
CA THR A 816 -20.95 -9.28 17.95
C THR A 816 -21.86 -10.31 17.32
N VAL A 817 -23.12 -10.40 17.77
CA VAL A 817 -24.09 -11.34 17.20
C VAL A 817 -24.33 -11.06 15.71
N SER A 818 -24.50 -9.80 15.33
CA SER A 818 -24.69 -9.40 13.93
C SER A 818 -23.48 -9.75 13.04
N THR A 819 -22.25 -9.61 13.56
CA THR A 819 -21.01 -9.95 12.85
C THR A 819 -20.92 -11.46 12.65
N VAL A 820 -21.16 -12.23 13.71
CA VAL A 820 -21.17 -13.70 13.66
C VAL A 820 -22.23 -14.22 12.69
N GLN A 821 -23.45 -13.64 12.71
CA GLN A 821 -24.50 -13.94 11.73
C GLN A 821 -24.08 -13.60 10.30
N SER A 822 -23.41 -12.46 10.09
CA SER A 822 -22.92 -12.06 8.75
C SER A 822 -21.85 -13.02 8.25
N LEU A 823 -20.90 -13.43 9.10
CA LEU A 823 -19.90 -14.46 8.77
C LEU A 823 -20.57 -15.81 8.48
N GLY A 824 -21.60 -16.18 9.24
CA GLY A 824 -22.40 -17.36 8.96
C GLY A 824 -23.04 -17.32 7.57
N ILE A 825 -23.58 -16.18 7.15
CA ILE A 825 -24.19 -16.03 5.81
C ILE A 825 -23.11 -16.13 4.72
N ILE A 826 -21.95 -15.51 4.93
CA ILE A 826 -20.81 -15.61 3.99
C ILE A 826 -20.34 -17.07 3.87
N GLY A 827 -20.32 -17.82 4.96
CA GLY A 827 -19.95 -19.23 4.97
C GLY A 827 -20.93 -20.16 4.26
N VAL A 828 -22.15 -19.71 3.94
CA VAL A 828 -23.14 -20.48 3.16
C VAL A 828 -22.87 -20.39 1.65
N VAL A 829 -22.05 -19.43 1.21
CA VAL A 829 -21.71 -19.27 -0.21
C VAL A 829 -20.94 -20.52 -0.70
N PRO A 830 -21.31 -21.10 -1.87
CA PRO A 830 -20.71 -22.32 -2.40
C PRO A 830 -19.32 -22.04 -2.99
N VAL A 831 -18.34 -21.94 -2.10
CA VAL A 831 -16.91 -21.79 -2.36
C VAL A 831 -16.19 -22.98 -1.72
N ASP A 832 -15.14 -23.48 -2.36
CA ASP A 832 -14.30 -24.56 -1.81
C ASP A 832 -13.41 -24.01 -0.69
N TRP A 833 -14.01 -23.87 0.50
CA TRP A 833 -13.32 -23.32 1.65
C TRP A 833 -12.23 -24.28 2.16
N PRO A 834 -10.99 -23.82 2.37
CA PRO A 834 -9.96 -24.64 3.00
C PRO A 834 -10.33 -24.96 4.45
N GLU A 835 -9.91 -26.12 4.93
CA GLU A 835 -10.33 -26.72 6.22
C GLU A 835 -10.29 -25.75 7.43
N PRO A 836 -9.26 -24.89 7.61
CA PRO A 836 -9.23 -23.97 8.73
C PRO A 836 -10.32 -22.89 8.66
N LEU A 837 -10.64 -22.39 7.45
CA LEU A 837 -11.68 -21.38 7.25
C LEU A 837 -13.07 -22.00 7.36
N ALA A 838 -13.27 -23.18 6.75
CA ALA A 838 -14.52 -23.92 6.80
C ALA A 838 -14.95 -24.24 8.25
N SER A 839 -13.98 -24.62 9.10
CA SER A 839 -14.22 -24.88 10.52
C SER A 839 -14.74 -23.67 11.29
N ILE A 840 -14.20 -22.48 11.00
CA ILE A 840 -14.65 -21.22 11.62
C ILE A 840 -16.08 -20.90 11.16
N PHE A 841 -16.37 -20.98 9.87
CA PHE A 841 -17.71 -20.69 9.35
C PHE A 841 -18.76 -21.67 9.88
N LYS A 842 -18.42 -22.96 9.99
CA LYS A 842 -19.28 -23.98 10.62
C LYS A 842 -19.58 -23.66 12.08
N ALA A 843 -18.62 -23.12 12.84
CA ALA A 843 -18.87 -22.67 14.19
C ALA A 843 -19.80 -21.44 14.24
N MET A 844 -19.71 -20.54 13.25
CA MET A 844 -20.56 -19.35 13.17
C MET A 844 -22.00 -19.65 12.70
N SER A 845 -22.22 -20.71 11.90
CA SER A 845 -23.54 -21.08 11.36
C SER A 845 -24.55 -21.50 12.43
N VAL A 846 -24.10 -21.90 13.61
CA VAL A 846 -24.98 -22.16 14.78
C VAL A 846 -25.85 -20.93 15.12
N PHE A 847 -25.32 -19.72 14.96
CA PHE A 847 -26.07 -18.47 15.18
C PHE A 847 -27.09 -18.15 14.08
N LEU A 848 -27.02 -18.86 12.96
CA LEU A 848 -28.05 -18.90 11.94
C LEU A 848 -29.09 -20.02 12.19
N LEU A 849 -29.09 -20.62 13.39
CA LEU A 849 -29.93 -21.77 13.73
C LEU A 849 -29.74 -22.94 12.75
N ASP A 850 -28.49 -23.13 12.33
CA ASP A 850 -28.06 -24.37 11.69
C ASP A 850 -27.80 -25.43 12.77
N LEU A 851 -28.79 -26.29 13.00
CA LEU A 851 -28.82 -27.20 14.15
C LEU A 851 -28.29 -28.60 13.83
N GLU A 852 -27.80 -28.83 12.60
CA GLU A 852 -27.31 -30.14 12.18
C GLU A 852 -26.11 -30.62 13.01
N GLY A 853 -25.19 -29.71 13.35
CA GLY A 853 -24.06 -30.01 14.25
C GLY A 853 -24.45 -30.28 15.71
N MET A 854 -25.70 -30.03 16.10
CA MET A 854 -26.24 -30.31 17.44
C MET A 854 -27.07 -31.61 17.47
N GLY A 855 -27.00 -32.44 16.41
CA GLY A 855 -27.75 -33.69 16.34
C GLY A 855 -29.26 -33.47 16.19
N VAL A 856 -29.72 -32.38 15.56
CA VAL A 856 -31.15 -32.16 15.30
C VAL A 856 -31.76 -33.29 14.45
N SER A 857 -30.94 -33.94 13.62
CA SER A 857 -31.27 -35.15 12.86
C SER A 857 -31.76 -36.31 13.73
N CYS A 858 -31.31 -36.39 14.99
CA CYS A 858 -31.72 -37.42 15.94
C CYS A 858 -33.07 -37.12 16.62
N VAL A 859 -33.61 -35.90 16.47
CA VAL A 859 -34.90 -35.47 17.06
C VAL A 859 -35.94 -35.14 15.99
N ALA A 860 -35.53 -34.51 14.90
CA ALA A 860 -36.34 -34.18 13.74
C ALA A 860 -35.85 -35.01 12.53
N GLY A 861 -36.75 -35.85 11.99
CA GLY A 861 -36.49 -36.80 10.91
C GLY A 861 -36.14 -36.16 9.56
N GLY A 862 -36.99 -36.29 8.54
CA GLY A 862 -36.70 -35.82 7.17
C GLY A 862 -36.40 -34.32 7.04
N ALA A 863 -35.84 -33.92 5.90
CA ALA A 863 -35.36 -32.56 5.63
C ALA A 863 -36.39 -31.45 5.94
N ALA A 864 -37.65 -31.63 5.54
CA ALA A 864 -38.71 -30.65 5.82
C ALA A 864 -38.96 -30.45 7.33
N SER A 865 -38.86 -31.50 8.14
CA SER A 865 -39.07 -31.44 9.59
C SER A 865 -37.91 -30.72 10.30
N ARG A 866 -36.68 -30.91 9.83
CA ARG A 866 -35.49 -30.20 10.33
C ARG A 866 -35.59 -28.70 10.01
N TYR A 867 -35.95 -28.38 8.76
CA TYR A 867 -36.20 -27.00 8.35
C TYR A 867 -37.31 -26.34 9.17
N ALA A 868 -38.45 -27.03 9.33
CA ALA A 868 -39.57 -26.53 10.12
C ALA A 868 -39.18 -26.28 11.58
N THR A 869 -38.32 -27.12 12.17
CA THR A 869 -37.82 -26.92 13.54
C THR A 869 -37.05 -25.61 13.68
N SER A 870 -36.11 -25.32 12.76
CA SER A 870 -35.38 -24.04 12.75
C SER A 870 -36.30 -22.85 12.47
N GLY A 871 -37.27 -23.00 11.57
CA GLY A 871 -38.23 -21.94 11.24
C GLY A 871 -39.18 -21.59 12.39
N LEU A 872 -39.65 -22.59 13.14
CA LEU A 872 -40.64 -22.40 14.20
C LEU A 872 -40.06 -21.80 15.49
N VAL A 873 -38.74 -21.70 15.64
CA VAL A 873 -38.09 -21.09 16.82
C VAL A 873 -38.59 -19.67 17.08
N PHE A 874 -38.75 -18.86 16.03
CA PHE A 874 -39.18 -17.45 16.17
C PHE A 874 -40.63 -17.31 16.65
N PRO A 875 -41.64 -17.89 15.97
CA PRO A 875 -43.02 -17.83 16.47
C PRO A 875 -43.17 -18.51 17.83
N ALA A 876 -42.47 -19.64 18.09
CA ALA A 876 -42.49 -20.30 19.39
C ALA A 876 -41.93 -19.41 20.50
N ALA A 877 -40.81 -18.73 20.27
CA ALA A 877 -40.23 -17.80 21.24
C ALA A 877 -41.17 -16.62 21.55
N LEU A 878 -41.89 -16.09 20.56
CA LEU A 878 -42.91 -15.06 20.80
C LEU A 878 -44.06 -15.59 21.66
N VAL A 879 -44.56 -16.81 21.38
CA VAL A 879 -45.60 -17.46 22.20
C VAL A 879 -45.10 -17.68 23.62
N VAL A 880 -43.86 -18.13 23.81
CA VAL A 880 -43.23 -18.29 25.13
C VAL A 880 -43.15 -16.95 25.86
N LEU A 881 -42.71 -15.87 25.21
CA LEU A 881 -42.65 -14.54 25.83
C LEU A 881 -44.03 -14.03 26.25
N VAL A 882 -45.06 -14.25 25.42
CA VAL A 882 -46.45 -13.91 25.76
C VAL A 882 -46.96 -14.77 26.92
N GLY A 883 -46.61 -16.06 26.93
CA GLY A 883 -46.93 -17.02 27.99
C GLY A 883 -46.29 -16.63 29.33
N LEU A 884 -44.99 -16.35 29.35
CA LEU A 884 -44.25 -15.88 30.53
C LEU A 884 -44.84 -14.56 31.07
N GLY A 885 -45.14 -13.62 30.16
CA GLY A 885 -45.77 -12.35 30.52
C GLY A 885 -47.16 -12.56 31.16
N SER A 886 -47.95 -13.47 30.62
CA SER A 886 -49.29 -13.83 31.14
C SER A 886 -49.21 -14.55 32.48
N LEU A 887 -48.31 -15.55 32.60
CA LEU A 887 -48.05 -16.28 33.85
C LEU A 887 -47.59 -15.36 34.97
N SER A 888 -46.75 -14.36 34.66
CA SER A 888 -46.28 -13.38 35.65
C SER A 888 -47.42 -12.55 36.28
N GLN A 889 -48.57 -12.41 35.61
CA GLN A 889 -49.72 -11.67 36.16
C GLN A 889 -50.40 -12.41 37.31
N PHE A 890 -50.25 -13.74 37.38
CA PHE A 890 -50.80 -14.56 38.46
C PHE A 890 -49.95 -14.56 39.74
N LEU A 891 -48.78 -13.91 39.74
CA LEU A 891 -47.93 -13.82 40.93
C LEU A 891 -48.58 -12.98 42.05
N PRO A 892 -48.44 -13.36 43.34
CA PRO A 892 -48.98 -12.60 44.47
C PRO A 892 -48.47 -11.16 44.51
N THR A 893 -49.24 -10.23 45.08
CA THR A 893 -48.86 -8.79 45.17
C THR A 893 -47.53 -8.55 45.91
N ARG A 894 -47.11 -9.45 46.81
CA ARG A 894 -45.80 -9.41 47.48
C ARG A 894 -44.61 -9.59 46.53
N LEU A 895 -44.81 -10.21 45.37
CA LEU A 895 -43.80 -10.40 44.31
C LEU A 895 -44.03 -9.43 43.14
N SER A 896 -44.65 -8.27 43.39
CA SER A 896 -44.96 -7.22 42.39
C SER A 896 -43.78 -6.87 41.47
N ASN A 897 -42.55 -6.88 41.99
CA ASN A 897 -41.33 -6.56 41.21
C ASN A 897 -41.03 -7.57 40.08
N TRP A 898 -41.58 -8.78 40.16
CA TRP A 898 -41.42 -9.85 39.16
C TRP A 898 -42.57 -9.90 38.15
N ARG A 899 -43.57 -9.00 38.27
CA ARG A 899 -44.68 -8.91 37.31
C ARG A 899 -44.23 -8.21 36.02
N TRP A 900 -44.54 -8.81 34.87
CA TRP A 900 -44.20 -8.21 33.59
C TRP A 900 -45.16 -7.08 33.21
N THR A 901 -44.67 -6.08 32.48
CA THR A 901 -45.46 -4.94 31.99
C THR A 901 -45.55 -4.97 30.47
N ARG A 902 -46.70 -4.56 29.91
CA ARG A 902 -46.95 -4.63 28.46
C ARG A 902 -45.88 -3.93 27.62
N ALA A 903 -45.48 -2.71 28.00
CA ALA A 903 -44.47 -1.95 27.26
C ALA A 903 -43.10 -2.64 27.26
N LYS A 904 -42.63 -3.14 28.41
CA LYS A 904 -41.35 -3.85 28.51
C LYS A 904 -41.39 -5.20 27.78
N SER A 905 -42.52 -5.92 27.83
CA SER A 905 -42.69 -7.17 27.10
C SER A 905 -42.65 -6.95 25.58
N LEU A 906 -43.35 -5.93 25.06
CA LEU A 906 -43.28 -5.56 23.64
C LEU A 906 -41.86 -5.16 23.22
N SER A 907 -41.13 -4.43 24.06
CA SER A 907 -39.73 -4.09 23.82
C SER A 907 -38.83 -5.33 23.74
N THR A 908 -39.00 -6.30 24.65
CA THR A 908 -38.24 -7.56 24.62
C THR A 908 -38.58 -8.41 23.40
N MET A 909 -39.86 -8.51 23.02
CA MET A 909 -40.29 -9.20 21.80
C MET A 909 -39.68 -8.55 20.56
N GLY A 910 -39.75 -7.23 20.45
CA GLY A 910 -39.15 -6.48 19.35
C GLY A 910 -37.63 -6.63 19.30
N GLN A 911 -36.96 -6.64 20.46
CA GLN A 911 -35.51 -6.85 20.54
C GLN A 911 -35.10 -8.26 20.10
N PHE A 912 -35.86 -9.28 20.49
CA PHE A 912 -35.64 -10.67 20.07
C PHE A 912 -35.80 -10.79 18.55
N LEU A 913 -36.89 -10.28 17.99
CA LEU A 913 -37.12 -10.27 16.55
C LEU A 913 -36.06 -9.48 15.80
N GLN A 914 -35.62 -8.32 16.32
CA GLN A 914 -34.59 -7.50 15.71
C GLN A 914 -33.23 -8.23 15.64
N VAL A 915 -32.80 -8.87 16.73
CA VAL A 915 -31.52 -9.61 16.78
C VAL A 915 -31.59 -10.88 15.93
N GLY A 916 -32.74 -11.55 15.94
CA GLY A 916 -32.98 -12.75 15.14
C GLY A 916 -33.34 -12.47 13.68
N PHE A 917 -33.53 -11.21 13.28
CA PHE A 917 -34.15 -10.86 11.99
C PHE A 917 -33.33 -11.34 10.79
N THR A 918 -32.01 -11.19 10.87
CA THR A 918 -31.07 -11.68 9.85
C THR A 918 -31.19 -13.19 9.68
N THR A 919 -31.13 -13.94 10.80
CA THR A 919 -31.29 -15.40 10.81
C THR A 919 -32.66 -15.82 10.30
N MET A 920 -33.73 -15.17 10.76
CA MET A 920 -35.11 -15.43 10.33
C MET A 920 -35.28 -15.21 8.83
N SER A 921 -34.72 -14.11 8.29
CA SER A 921 -34.77 -13.80 6.87
C SER A 921 -34.02 -14.83 6.03
N ASN A 922 -32.83 -15.26 6.48
CA ASN A 922 -32.05 -16.29 5.81
C ASN A 922 -32.83 -17.63 5.76
N ILE A 923 -33.36 -18.09 6.90
CA ILE A 923 -34.17 -19.31 6.98
C ILE A 923 -35.41 -19.20 6.08
N ALA A 924 -36.07 -18.04 6.06
CA ALA A 924 -37.27 -17.84 5.27
C ALA A 924 -36.99 -17.85 3.75
N LEU A 925 -35.78 -17.43 3.33
CA LEU A 925 -35.34 -17.43 1.93
C LEU A 925 -34.74 -18.76 1.47
N MET A 926 -34.29 -19.61 2.39
CA MET A 926 -33.61 -20.88 2.11
C MET A 926 -34.37 -21.83 1.16
N PRO A 927 -35.71 -22.02 1.24
CA PRO A 927 -36.44 -22.87 0.30
C PRO A 927 -36.41 -22.37 -1.15
N PHE A 928 -36.06 -21.10 -1.37
CA PHE A 928 -36.01 -20.48 -2.70
C PHE A 928 -34.62 -20.52 -3.31
N MET A 929 -33.59 -20.99 -2.58
CA MET A 929 -32.22 -21.15 -3.07
C MET A 929 -32.12 -22.47 -3.85
N CYS A 930 -32.74 -22.53 -5.03
CA CYS A 930 -32.77 -23.72 -5.88
C CYS A 930 -31.62 -23.67 -6.90
N TYR A 931 -30.76 -24.68 -6.90
CA TYR A 931 -29.69 -24.83 -7.91
C TYR A 931 -30.09 -25.87 -8.95
N THR A 932 -29.63 -25.66 -10.19
CA THR A 932 -30.04 -26.48 -11.34
C THR A 932 -29.19 -27.74 -11.52
N HIS A 933 -29.85 -28.84 -11.87
CA HIS A 933 -29.22 -30.11 -12.28
C HIS A 933 -29.14 -30.21 -13.80
N PRO A 934 -28.27 -31.08 -14.35
CA PRO A 934 -28.16 -31.31 -15.80
C PRO A 934 -29.48 -31.58 -16.52
N MET A 935 -30.44 -32.22 -15.85
CA MET A 935 -31.76 -32.59 -16.40
C MET A 935 -32.77 -31.43 -16.42
N GLY A 936 -32.43 -30.27 -15.85
CA GLY A 936 -33.33 -29.12 -15.72
C GLY A 936 -34.12 -29.10 -14.41
N ASP A 937 -34.18 -30.22 -13.69
CA ASP A 937 -34.68 -30.26 -12.32
C ASP A 937 -33.77 -29.43 -11.40
N SER A 938 -34.29 -28.97 -10.27
CA SER A 938 -33.51 -28.18 -9.31
C SER A 938 -33.69 -28.72 -7.90
N SER A 939 -32.67 -28.61 -7.05
CA SER A 939 -32.75 -28.97 -5.62
C SER A 939 -32.47 -27.78 -4.73
N VAL A 940 -32.94 -27.83 -3.49
CA VAL A 940 -32.69 -26.79 -2.47
C VAL A 940 -31.24 -26.86 -2.00
N LEU A 941 -30.44 -25.80 -2.17
CA LEU A 941 -28.98 -25.75 -1.94
C LEU A 941 -28.50 -26.24 -0.56
N LYS A 942 -29.29 -26.05 0.50
CA LYS A 942 -28.95 -26.60 1.83
C LYS A 942 -29.46 -28.03 2.02
N TYR A 943 -30.65 -28.31 1.51
CA TYR A 943 -31.34 -29.59 1.66
C TYR A 943 -31.36 -30.29 0.30
N ASN A 944 -30.18 -30.71 -0.15
CA ASN A 944 -29.96 -31.20 -1.52
C ASN A 944 -30.72 -32.50 -1.84
N SER A 945 -31.31 -33.16 -0.83
CA SER A 945 -32.21 -34.29 -1.04
C SER A 945 -33.64 -33.89 -1.43
N VAL A 946 -33.96 -32.58 -1.40
CA VAL A 946 -35.30 -32.05 -1.70
C VAL A 946 -35.30 -31.34 -3.06
N LEU A 947 -36.04 -31.90 -4.01
CA LEU A 947 -36.28 -31.30 -5.33
C LEU A 947 -37.25 -30.11 -5.21
N CYS A 948 -36.91 -29.00 -5.86
CA CYS A 948 -37.72 -27.80 -5.92
C CYS A 948 -38.97 -28.03 -6.78
N GLY A 949 -40.14 -27.72 -6.23
CA GLY A 949 -41.44 -27.89 -6.88
C GLY A 949 -42.18 -29.18 -6.51
N GLU A 950 -41.53 -30.12 -5.80
CA GLU A 950 -42.09 -31.44 -5.49
C GLU A 950 -42.04 -31.79 -3.99
N GLY A 951 -42.94 -32.68 -3.55
CA GLY A 951 -42.93 -33.31 -2.22
C GLY A 951 -42.72 -32.36 -1.05
N ASP A 952 -41.64 -32.61 -0.29
CA ASP A 952 -41.24 -31.91 0.93
C ASP A 952 -40.94 -30.41 0.73
N HIS A 953 -40.61 -29.99 -0.50
CA HIS A 953 -40.37 -28.57 -0.82
C HIS A 953 -41.60 -27.71 -0.55
N SER A 954 -42.80 -28.23 -0.81
CA SER A 954 -44.06 -27.51 -0.59
C SER A 954 -44.24 -27.09 0.88
N VAL A 955 -43.86 -27.96 1.82
CA VAL A 955 -43.91 -27.69 3.26
C VAL A 955 -42.87 -26.64 3.64
N MET A 956 -41.66 -26.74 3.09
CA MET A 956 -40.59 -25.77 3.31
C MET A 956 -40.97 -24.39 2.79
N VAL A 957 -41.53 -24.29 1.58
CA VAL A 957 -42.03 -23.04 1.01
C VAL A 957 -43.16 -22.47 1.86
N ALA A 958 -44.11 -23.29 2.34
CA ALA A 958 -45.19 -22.81 3.19
C ALA A 958 -44.67 -22.19 4.50
N VAL A 959 -43.76 -22.86 5.20
CA VAL A 959 -43.13 -22.33 6.42
C VAL A 959 -42.30 -21.09 6.11
N GLY A 960 -41.53 -21.09 5.02
CA GLY A 960 -40.74 -19.95 4.56
C GLY A 960 -41.59 -18.71 4.25
N VAL A 961 -42.70 -18.86 3.52
CA VAL A 961 -43.65 -17.78 3.21
C VAL A 961 -44.30 -17.22 4.48
N ILE A 962 -44.66 -18.07 5.44
CA ILE A 962 -45.20 -17.62 6.75
C ILE A 962 -44.16 -16.76 7.48
N LEU A 963 -42.90 -17.20 7.52
CA LEU A 963 -41.82 -16.43 8.14
C LEU A 963 -41.50 -15.13 7.41
N LEU A 964 -41.49 -15.14 6.07
CA LEU A 964 -41.37 -13.92 5.27
C LEU A 964 -42.52 -12.97 5.56
N GLY A 965 -43.75 -13.46 5.68
CA GLY A 965 -44.92 -12.67 6.06
C GLY A 965 -44.76 -12.02 7.43
N ILE A 966 -44.28 -12.77 8.43
CA ILE A 966 -43.95 -12.22 9.77
C ILE A 966 -42.85 -11.16 9.66
N GLY A 967 -41.81 -11.40 8.86
CA GLY A 967 -40.71 -10.47 8.64
C GLY A 967 -41.16 -9.17 7.97
N VAL A 968 -41.95 -9.24 6.91
CA VAL A 968 -42.51 -8.07 6.21
C VAL A 968 -43.43 -7.28 7.14
N ALA A 969 -44.31 -7.95 7.88
CA ALA A 969 -45.17 -7.30 8.87
C ALA A 969 -44.35 -6.59 9.96
N PHE A 970 -43.26 -7.21 10.42
CA PHE A 970 -42.35 -6.61 11.39
C PHE A 970 -41.65 -5.37 10.81
N VAL A 971 -41.09 -5.44 9.61
CA VAL A 971 -40.46 -4.27 8.96
C VAL A 971 -41.45 -3.14 8.72
N ALA A 972 -42.68 -3.45 8.28
CA ALA A 972 -43.75 -2.47 8.13
C ALA A 972 -44.11 -1.78 9.46
N LEU A 973 -44.14 -2.55 10.56
CA LEU A 973 -44.32 -2.01 11.90
C LEU A 973 -43.15 -1.10 12.30
N LEU A 974 -41.90 -1.48 12.03
CA LEU A 974 -40.72 -0.66 12.33
C LEU A 974 -40.72 0.64 11.53
N LEU A 975 -41.08 0.58 10.25
CA LEU A 975 -41.26 1.76 9.38
C LEU A 975 -42.29 2.72 9.99
N LEU A 976 -43.46 2.21 10.37
CA LEU A 976 -44.50 3.00 11.02
C LEU A 976 -43.98 3.62 12.33
N VAL A 977 -43.25 2.85 13.14
CA VAL A 977 -42.65 3.35 14.39
C VAL A 977 -41.66 4.48 14.13
N VAL A 978 -40.77 4.36 13.14
CA VAL A 978 -39.78 5.40 12.80
C VAL A 978 -40.44 6.70 12.34
N VAL A 979 -41.52 6.60 11.55
CA VAL A 979 -42.28 7.77 11.06
C VAL A 979 -43.06 8.44 12.19
N VAL A 980 -43.67 7.65 13.08
CA VAL A 980 -44.55 8.16 14.14
C VAL A 980 -43.77 8.58 15.40
N ALA A 981 -42.56 8.06 15.62
CA ALA A 981 -41.75 8.29 16.82
C ALA A 981 -41.57 9.76 17.21
N PRO A 982 -41.26 10.71 16.30
CA PRO A 982 -41.10 12.12 16.66
C PRO A 982 -42.39 12.74 17.23
N THR A 983 -43.55 12.41 16.65
CA THR A 983 -44.84 12.95 17.09
C THR A 983 -45.25 12.39 18.45
N LYS A 984 -45.01 11.09 18.70
CA LYS A 984 -45.33 10.44 19.98
C LYS A 984 -44.39 10.90 21.09
N ALA A 985 -43.11 11.06 20.78
CA ALA A 985 -42.12 11.63 21.69
C ALA A 985 -42.51 13.06 22.11
N ALA A 986 -42.91 13.91 21.14
CA ALA A 986 -43.37 15.27 21.42
C ALA A 986 -44.65 15.33 22.27
N SER A 987 -45.52 14.33 22.15
CA SER A 987 -46.75 14.21 22.96
C SER A 987 -46.54 13.62 24.36
N GLY A 988 -45.29 13.30 24.76
CA GLY A 988 -44.99 12.78 26.10
C GLY A 988 -45.47 11.35 26.37
N LYS A 989 -45.74 10.54 25.34
CA LYS A 989 -46.22 9.16 25.50
C LYS A 989 -45.09 8.19 25.90
N VAL A 990 -44.81 8.12 27.19
CA VAL A 990 -43.71 7.33 27.77
C VAL A 990 -43.83 5.83 27.46
N GLU A 991 -45.04 5.26 27.51
CA GLU A 991 -45.28 3.83 27.23
C GLU A 991 -44.86 3.42 25.81
N PHE A 992 -45.13 4.28 24.82
CA PHE A 992 -44.73 4.05 23.43
C PHE A 992 -43.20 4.00 23.30
N LEU A 993 -42.50 4.98 23.88
CA LEU A 993 -41.04 5.05 23.84
C LEU A 993 -40.37 3.90 24.59
N GLN A 994 -41.02 3.38 25.65
CA GLN A 994 -40.58 2.18 26.34
C GLN A 994 -40.77 0.93 25.47
N ALA A 995 -41.91 0.79 24.79
CA ALA A 995 -42.19 -0.35 23.91
C ALA A 995 -41.29 -0.40 22.67
N THR A 996 -40.90 0.76 22.13
CA THR A 996 -40.05 0.86 20.92
C THR A 996 -38.57 1.11 21.24
N ARG A 997 -38.15 0.85 22.49
CA ARG A 997 -36.79 1.13 22.98
C ARG A 997 -35.71 0.41 22.17
N PHE A 998 -35.96 -0.85 21.79
CA PHE A 998 -35.03 -1.70 21.04
C PHE A 998 -34.57 -1.07 19.71
N LEU A 999 -35.45 -0.31 19.06
CA LEU A 999 -35.19 0.31 17.76
C LEU A 999 -34.50 1.67 17.87
N LEU A 1000 -34.97 2.54 18.79
CA LEU A 1000 -34.63 3.96 18.76
C LEU A 1000 -33.46 4.33 19.69
N PHE A 1001 -33.29 3.60 20.80
CA PHE A 1001 -32.53 4.13 21.93
C PHE A 1001 -31.01 4.08 21.77
N ARG A 1002 -30.50 3.27 20.84
CA ARG A 1002 -29.07 3.08 20.57
C ARG A 1002 -28.46 4.19 19.70
N PHE A 1003 -29.31 4.91 18.96
CA PHE A 1003 -28.91 5.91 17.96
C PHE A 1003 -29.07 7.34 18.47
N ARG A 1004 -28.30 8.25 17.89
CA ARG A 1004 -28.41 9.69 18.20
C ARG A 1004 -29.81 10.20 17.81
N VAL A 1005 -30.27 11.24 18.50
CA VAL A 1005 -31.67 11.72 18.41
C VAL A 1005 -31.98 12.39 17.06
N ASP A 1006 -30.96 12.77 16.30
CA ASP A 1006 -31.02 13.28 14.93
C ASP A 1006 -31.12 12.17 13.87
N VAL A 1007 -30.77 10.93 14.20
CA VAL A 1007 -30.63 9.79 13.27
C VAL A 1007 -31.29 8.52 13.82
N TRP A 1008 -32.46 8.68 14.46
CA TRP A 1008 -33.23 7.60 15.09
C TRP A 1008 -33.71 6.52 14.11
N TRP A 1009 -33.81 6.86 12.81
CA TRP A 1009 -34.25 5.97 11.73
C TRP A 1009 -33.21 4.92 11.34
N TYR A 1010 -31.95 5.09 11.73
CA TYR A 1010 -30.84 4.20 11.34
C TYR A 1010 -31.04 2.75 11.81
N GLY A 1011 -31.81 2.53 12.88
CA GLY A 1011 -32.18 1.18 13.33
C GLY A 1011 -32.87 0.35 12.24
N LEU A 1012 -33.59 0.99 11.30
CA LEU A 1012 -34.19 0.32 10.15
C LEU A 1012 -33.14 -0.16 9.13
N VAL A 1013 -32.09 0.64 8.91
CA VAL A 1013 -30.99 0.30 7.97
C VAL A 1013 -30.25 -0.94 8.46
N LEU A 1014 -29.95 -1.02 9.75
CA LEU A 1014 -29.31 -2.20 10.34
C LEU A 1014 -30.16 -3.46 10.22
N VAL A 1015 -31.49 -3.33 10.38
CA VAL A 1015 -32.41 -4.46 10.19
C VAL A 1015 -32.49 -4.87 8.72
N ALA A 1016 -32.48 -3.93 7.79
CA ALA A 1016 -32.51 -4.20 6.35
C ALA A 1016 -31.22 -4.88 5.83
N ARG A 1017 -30.08 -4.65 6.48
CA ARG A 1017 -28.79 -5.25 6.07
C ARG A 1017 -28.83 -6.78 6.01
N GLY A 1018 -29.42 -7.43 7.02
CA GLY A 1018 -29.51 -8.89 7.09
C GLY A 1018 -30.12 -9.53 5.84
N PRO A 1019 -31.39 -9.25 5.50
CA PRO A 1019 -32.01 -9.80 4.29
C PRO A 1019 -31.31 -9.35 3.00
N LEU A 1020 -30.77 -8.13 2.94
CA LEU A 1020 -30.01 -7.69 1.77
C LEU A 1020 -28.74 -8.52 1.54
N LEU A 1021 -28.14 -9.10 2.58
CA LEU A 1021 -27.03 -10.05 2.45
C LEU A 1021 -27.48 -11.47 2.08
N SER A 1022 -28.73 -11.85 2.37
CA SER A 1022 -29.27 -13.18 2.05
C SER A 1022 -29.93 -13.26 0.66
N ILE A 1023 -30.47 -12.15 0.12
CA ILE A 1023 -31.09 -12.11 -1.21
C ILE A 1023 -30.15 -12.55 -2.35
N PRO A 1024 -28.85 -12.16 -2.37
CA PRO A 1024 -27.92 -12.62 -3.40
C PRO A 1024 -27.87 -14.14 -3.59
N ALA A 1025 -27.98 -14.90 -2.50
CA ALA A 1025 -27.97 -16.37 -2.55
C ALA A 1025 -29.19 -16.96 -3.28
N VAL A 1026 -30.30 -16.22 -3.35
CA VAL A 1026 -31.50 -16.58 -4.14
C VAL A 1026 -31.40 -16.01 -5.57
N ALA A 1027 -30.91 -14.79 -5.73
CA ALA A 1027 -30.87 -14.11 -7.03
C ALA A 1027 -29.80 -14.69 -7.98
N PHE A 1028 -28.72 -15.22 -7.43
CA PHE A 1028 -27.56 -15.74 -8.16
C PHE A 1028 -27.18 -17.15 -7.69
N THR A 1029 -28.15 -18.03 -7.41
CA THR A 1029 -27.87 -19.37 -6.87
C THR A 1029 -26.85 -20.16 -7.70
N ASP A 1030 -26.95 -20.13 -9.04
CA ASP A 1030 -26.01 -20.81 -9.94
C ASP A 1030 -24.71 -20.03 -10.24
N SER A 1031 -24.55 -18.81 -9.71
CA SER A 1031 -23.37 -17.95 -9.95
C SER A 1031 -22.74 -17.46 -8.65
N THR A 1032 -21.76 -18.20 -8.13
CA THR A 1032 -20.99 -17.84 -6.93
C THR A 1032 -20.36 -16.44 -7.03
N ALA A 1033 -19.81 -16.08 -8.20
CA ALA A 1033 -19.24 -14.75 -8.43
C ALA A 1033 -20.29 -13.63 -8.32
N GLY A 1034 -21.49 -13.85 -8.87
CA GLY A 1034 -22.61 -12.90 -8.74
C GLY A 1034 -23.05 -12.70 -7.29
N GLN A 1035 -23.10 -13.78 -6.50
CA GLN A 1035 -23.41 -13.71 -5.06
C GLN A 1035 -22.39 -12.84 -4.31
N LEU A 1036 -21.10 -13.12 -4.47
CA LEU A 1036 -20.01 -12.40 -3.78
C LEU A 1036 -19.98 -10.92 -4.16
N LEU A 1037 -20.16 -10.58 -5.44
CA LEU A 1037 -20.21 -9.19 -5.92
C LEU A 1037 -21.39 -8.42 -5.32
N ALA A 1038 -22.59 -9.02 -5.32
CA ALA A 1038 -23.78 -8.38 -4.78
C ALA A 1038 -23.70 -8.19 -3.25
N MET A 1039 -23.19 -9.18 -2.52
CA MET A 1039 -22.96 -9.06 -1.07
C MET A 1039 -21.93 -7.96 -0.74
N THR A 1040 -20.86 -7.87 -1.53
CA THR A 1040 -19.84 -6.82 -1.38
C THR A 1040 -20.44 -5.44 -1.60
N LEU A 1041 -21.29 -5.27 -2.62
CA LEU A 1041 -21.99 -4.02 -2.89
C LEU A 1041 -22.90 -3.60 -1.71
N VAL A 1042 -23.65 -4.55 -1.13
CA VAL A 1042 -24.51 -4.30 0.03
C VAL A 1042 -23.69 -3.79 1.22
N LEU A 1043 -22.54 -4.40 1.52
CA LEU A 1043 -21.67 -3.96 2.61
C LEU A 1043 -21.01 -2.60 2.34
N MET A 1044 -20.59 -2.34 1.10
CA MET A 1044 -20.00 -1.06 0.70
C MET A 1044 -21.00 0.09 0.83
N VAL A 1045 -22.24 -0.09 0.37
CA VAL A 1045 -23.31 0.91 0.54
C VAL A 1045 -23.62 1.13 2.02
N GLY A 1046 -23.68 0.05 2.80
CA GLY A 1046 -23.87 0.13 4.25
C GLY A 1046 -22.76 0.90 4.97
N LEU A 1047 -21.50 0.63 4.63
CA LEU A 1047 -20.33 1.32 5.19
C LEU A 1047 -20.33 2.81 4.82
N ALA A 1048 -20.63 3.16 3.57
CA ALA A 1048 -20.72 4.57 3.14
C ALA A 1048 -21.84 5.34 3.88
N MET A 1049 -23.01 4.71 4.07
CA MET A 1049 -24.09 5.30 4.88
C MET A 1049 -23.68 5.45 6.35
N GLN A 1050 -22.98 4.47 6.92
CA GLN A 1050 -22.53 4.51 8.31
C GLN A 1050 -21.49 5.61 8.55
N LEU A 1051 -20.48 5.70 7.68
CA LEU A 1051 -19.40 6.70 7.76
C LEU A 1051 -19.87 8.13 7.50
N SER A 1052 -20.94 8.32 6.72
CA SER A 1052 -21.52 9.66 6.48
C SER A 1052 -22.41 10.15 7.62
N VAL A 1053 -22.97 9.25 8.42
CA VAL A 1053 -24.02 9.57 9.41
C VAL A 1053 -23.54 9.40 10.87
N TRP A 1054 -22.58 8.54 11.16
CA TRP A 1054 -22.12 8.21 12.53
C TRP A 1054 -23.28 8.01 13.51
N PRO A 1055 -24.14 7.01 13.28
CA PRO A 1055 -25.46 6.93 13.88
C PRO A 1055 -25.47 6.55 15.37
N TRP A 1056 -24.44 5.86 15.86
CA TRP A 1056 -24.40 5.37 17.23
C TRP A 1056 -24.15 6.51 18.23
N LYS A 1057 -24.76 6.43 19.42
CA LYS A 1057 -24.56 7.42 20.50
C LYS A 1057 -23.13 7.44 21.04
N THR A 1058 -22.46 6.29 21.04
CA THR A 1058 -21.09 6.13 21.55
C THR A 1058 -20.12 6.22 20.37
N PRO A 1059 -19.20 7.20 20.33
CA PRO A 1059 -18.26 7.37 19.21
C PRO A 1059 -17.41 6.13 18.93
N LEU A 1060 -16.93 5.43 19.98
CA LEU A 1060 -16.17 4.19 19.82
C LEU A 1060 -16.96 3.10 19.07
N VAL A 1061 -18.28 3.04 19.27
CA VAL A 1061 -19.16 2.06 18.61
C VAL A 1061 -19.29 2.37 17.12
N ASN A 1062 -19.31 3.66 16.72
CA ASN A 1062 -19.27 4.04 15.30
C ASN A 1062 -17.97 3.59 14.64
N LEU A 1063 -16.83 3.84 15.28
CA LEU A 1063 -15.53 3.40 14.76
C LEU A 1063 -15.47 1.88 14.62
N LEU A 1064 -15.97 1.15 15.62
CA LEU A 1064 -15.97 -0.31 15.61
C LEU A 1064 -16.86 -0.89 14.50
N ASP A 1065 -18.07 -0.36 14.32
CA ASP A 1065 -18.98 -0.77 13.25
C ASP A 1065 -18.29 -0.56 11.88
N ALA A 1066 -17.60 0.56 11.66
CA ALA A 1066 -16.84 0.80 10.44
C ALA A 1066 -15.72 -0.24 10.22
N ILE A 1067 -14.91 -0.51 11.25
CA ILE A 1067 -13.80 -1.48 11.19
C ILE A 1067 -14.33 -2.89 10.89
N ILE A 1068 -15.40 -3.32 11.57
CA ILE A 1068 -16.02 -4.63 11.35
C ILE A 1068 -16.52 -4.75 9.91
N ASN A 1069 -17.19 -3.72 9.37
CA ASN A 1069 -17.66 -3.73 7.99
C ASN A 1069 -16.50 -3.81 6.98
N MET A 1070 -15.40 -3.09 7.21
CA MET A 1070 -14.20 -3.18 6.36
C MET A 1070 -13.62 -4.60 6.35
N PHE A 1071 -13.48 -5.23 7.52
CA PHE A 1071 -12.98 -6.61 7.59
C PHE A 1071 -13.93 -7.61 6.93
N LEU A 1072 -15.26 -7.45 7.06
CA LEU A 1072 -16.21 -8.31 6.35
C LEU A 1072 -16.10 -8.17 4.82
N ILE A 1073 -15.84 -6.96 4.31
CA ILE A 1073 -15.58 -6.72 2.88
C ILE A 1073 -14.27 -7.39 2.46
N LEU A 1074 -13.21 -7.30 3.27
CA LEU A 1074 -11.94 -7.97 3.01
C LEU A 1074 -12.09 -9.50 3.00
N VAL A 1075 -12.91 -10.07 3.88
CA VAL A 1075 -13.22 -11.51 3.89
C VAL A 1075 -13.94 -11.91 2.60
N LEU A 1076 -14.92 -11.13 2.12
CA LEU A 1076 -15.59 -11.37 0.84
C LEU A 1076 -14.63 -11.26 -0.36
N PHE A 1077 -13.68 -10.32 -0.31
CA PHE A 1077 -12.66 -10.21 -1.35
C PHE A 1077 -11.76 -11.45 -1.40
N VAL A 1078 -11.32 -11.97 -0.25
CA VAL A 1078 -10.57 -13.23 -0.19
C VAL A 1078 -11.42 -14.41 -0.66
N ALA A 1079 -12.71 -14.44 -0.33
CA ALA A 1079 -13.63 -15.48 -0.81
C ALA A 1079 -13.69 -15.55 -2.34
N ALA A 1080 -13.60 -14.39 -3.01
CA ALA A 1080 -13.57 -14.33 -4.48
C ALA A 1080 -12.31 -14.95 -5.10
N LEU A 1081 -11.20 -15.03 -4.34
CA LEU A 1081 -9.95 -15.65 -4.80
C LEU A 1081 -10.00 -17.19 -4.78
N PHE A 1082 -10.97 -17.77 -4.05
CA PHE A 1082 -11.22 -19.21 -4.01
C PHE A 1082 -12.23 -19.66 -5.10
N VAL A 1083 -12.64 -18.76 -6.00
CA VAL A 1083 -13.48 -19.16 -7.14
C VAL A 1083 -12.61 -19.95 -8.16
N PRO A 1084 -13.02 -21.16 -8.59
CA PRO A 1084 -12.17 -22.12 -9.32
C PRO A 1084 -11.51 -21.61 -10.62
N GLN A 1085 -12.01 -20.53 -11.22
CA GLN A 1085 -11.44 -19.98 -12.47
C GLN A 1085 -10.20 -19.10 -12.26
N VAL A 1086 -9.89 -18.72 -11.02
CA VAL A 1086 -8.78 -17.80 -10.70
C VAL A 1086 -7.60 -18.53 -10.02
N ALA A 1087 -7.85 -19.67 -9.38
CA ALA A 1087 -6.86 -20.37 -8.57
C ALA A 1087 -5.94 -21.25 -9.43
N GLY A 1088 -4.72 -20.79 -9.70
CA GLY A 1088 -3.61 -21.68 -10.05
C GLY A 1088 -3.14 -22.46 -8.80
N SER A 1089 -2.82 -23.74 -8.98
CA SER A 1089 -2.54 -24.71 -7.89
C SER A 1089 -1.40 -24.34 -6.92
N SER A 1090 -0.57 -23.33 -7.22
CA SER A 1090 0.52 -22.88 -6.35
C SER A 1090 0.15 -21.73 -5.39
N SER A 1091 -1.03 -21.14 -5.50
CA SER A 1091 -1.42 -19.92 -4.77
C SER A 1091 -2.44 -20.09 -3.64
N GLU A 1092 -3.06 -21.28 -3.53
CA GLU A 1092 -4.14 -21.58 -2.57
C GLU A 1092 -3.71 -21.45 -1.10
N ASN A 1093 -2.48 -21.86 -0.77
CA ASN A 1093 -1.92 -21.73 0.57
C ASN A 1093 -1.78 -20.26 0.99
N THR A 1094 -1.38 -19.39 0.06
CA THR A 1094 -1.23 -17.95 0.32
C THR A 1094 -2.58 -17.31 0.61
N PHE A 1095 -3.61 -17.61 -0.19
CA PHE A 1095 -4.96 -17.06 0.01
C PHE A 1095 -5.59 -17.55 1.33
N THR A 1096 -5.34 -18.80 1.70
CA THR A 1096 -5.77 -19.39 2.98
C THR A 1096 -5.16 -18.65 4.17
N VAL A 1097 -3.85 -18.37 4.14
CA VAL A 1097 -3.17 -17.61 5.19
C VAL A 1097 -3.72 -16.18 5.29
N VAL A 1098 -3.89 -15.49 4.15
CA VAL A 1098 -4.45 -14.13 4.12
C VAL A 1098 -5.88 -14.10 4.69
N GLY A 1099 -6.73 -15.04 4.30
CA GLY A 1099 -8.08 -15.19 4.84
C GLY A 1099 -8.11 -15.42 6.34
N MET A 1100 -7.22 -16.28 6.85
CA MET A 1100 -7.09 -16.52 8.30
C MET A 1100 -6.64 -15.26 9.04
N VAL A 1101 -5.70 -14.49 8.49
CA VAL A 1101 -5.23 -13.25 9.12
C VAL A 1101 -6.38 -12.26 9.27
N PHE A 1102 -7.18 -12.03 8.22
CA PHE A 1102 -8.31 -11.10 8.30
C PHE A 1102 -9.42 -11.57 9.24
N LEU A 1103 -9.74 -12.87 9.26
CA LEU A 1103 -10.70 -13.42 10.23
C LEU A 1103 -10.19 -13.32 11.67
N CYS A 1104 -8.91 -13.61 11.92
CA CYS A 1104 -8.30 -13.46 13.24
C CYS A 1104 -8.30 -12.00 13.68
N MET A 1105 -8.00 -11.04 12.80
CA MET A 1105 -8.08 -9.61 13.09
C MET A 1105 -9.52 -9.19 13.44
N LEU A 1106 -10.51 -9.63 12.66
CA LEU A 1106 -11.93 -9.37 12.92
C LEU A 1106 -12.36 -9.90 14.29
N MET A 1107 -12.05 -11.16 14.59
CA MET A 1107 -12.42 -11.81 15.86
C MET A 1107 -11.66 -11.20 17.05
N SER A 1108 -10.41 -10.77 16.84
CA SER A 1108 -9.62 -10.06 17.87
C SER A 1108 -10.25 -8.69 18.18
N CYS A 1109 -10.67 -7.94 17.15
CA CYS A 1109 -11.36 -6.65 17.34
C CYS A 1109 -12.62 -6.81 18.19
N VAL A 1110 -13.44 -7.82 17.88
CA VAL A 1110 -14.66 -8.12 18.64
C VAL A 1110 -14.33 -8.55 20.08
N SER A 1111 -13.31 -9.39 20.28
CA SER A 1111 -12.92 -9.92 21.59
C SER A 1111 -12.35 -8.82 22.50
N VAL A 1112 -11.47 -7.97 21.98
CA VAL A 1112 -10.93 -6.80 22.70
C VAL A 1112 -12.05 -5.88 23.14
N MET A 1113 -13.07 -5.68 22.30
CA MET A 1113 -14.19 -4.81 22.63
C MET A 1113 -15.11 -5.40 23.70
N LEU A 1114 -15.40 -6.70 23.63
CA LEU A 1114 -16.11 -7.40 24.70
C LEU A 1114 -15.35 -7.32 26.02
N PHE A 1115 -14.02 -7.44 25.98
CA PHE A 1115 -13.16 -7.28 27.15
C PHE A 1115 -13.18 -5.86 27.72
N VAL A 1116 -12.98 -4.83 26.89
CA VAL A 1116 -12.99 -3.42 27.32
C VAL A 1116 -14.31 -3.07 27.98
N VAL A 1117 -15.43 -3.51 27.38
CA VAL A 1117 -16.75 -3.21 27.92
C VAL A 1117 -17.09 -4.08 29.14
N GLY A 1118 -16.64 -5.33 29.19
CA GLY A 1118 -16.75 -6.18 30.37
C GLY A 1118 -15.97 -5.62 31.56
N ALA A 1119 -14.72 -5.19 31.34
CA ALA A 1119 -13.90 -4.52 32.34
C ALA A 1119 -14.51 -3.19 32.80
N ALA A 1120 -15.12 -2.42 31.88
CA ALA A 1120 -15.83 -1.19 32.21
C ALA A 1120 -17.06 -1.46 33.11
N LEU A 1121 -17.81 -2.56 32.85
CA LEU A 1121 -18.94 -2.97 33.70
C LEU A 1121 -18.50 -3.37 35.11
N ILE A 1122 -17.39 -4.11 35.23
CA ILE A 1122 -16.86 -4.55 36.53
C ILE A 1122 -16.31 -3.37 37.33
N SER A 1123 -15.57 -2.46 36.68
CA SER A 1123 -14.88 -1.35 37.36
C SER A 1123 -15.80 -0.20 37.78
N ARG A 1124 -16.87 0.10 37.03
CA ARG A 1124 -17.74 1.26 37.29
C ARG A 1124 -19.19 0.92 37.61
N GLY A 1125 -19.54 -0.37 37.63
CA GLY A 1125 -20.90 -0.85 37.90
C GLY A 1125 -21.91 -0.55 36.78
N PRO A 1126 -23.08 -1.21 36.80
CA PRO A 1126 -24.11 -1.10 35.76
C PRO A 1126 -24.84 0.25 35.71
N MET A 1127 -24.80 1.03 36.81
CA MET A 1127 -25.36 2.37 36.91
C MET A 1127 -24.20 3.37 36.94
N GLY A 1128 -23.77 3.80 35.75
CA GLY A 1128 -22.51 4.50 35.52
C GLY A 1128 -22.20 5.71 36.42
N SER A 1129 -20.90 6.00 36.51
CA SER A 1129 -20.31 7.19 37.15
C SER A 1129 -20.60 8.48 36.35
N SER A 1130 -20.51 9.65 37.00
CA SER A 1130 -20.69 10.97 36.37
C SER A 1130 -19.65 11.28 35.28
N GLN A 1131 -18.50 10.61 35.31
CA GLN A 1131 -17.46 10.68 34.28
C GLN A 1131 -17.49 9.39 33.44
N GLU A 1132 -17.64 9.54 32.12
CA GLU A 1132 -17.52 8.43 31.18
C GLU A 1132 -16.04 8.02 31.02
N MET A 1133 -15.78 6.77 30.63
CA MET A 1133 -14.42 6.33 30.33
C MET A 1133 -13.95 7.01 29.04
N SER A 1134 -12.79 7.68 29.07
CA SER A 1134 -12.21 8.40 27.92
C SER A 1134 -12.09 7.54 26.65
N ILE A 1135 -11.97 6.22 26.80
CA ILE A 1135 -11.89 5.27 25.69
C ILE A 1135 -13.22 5.14 24.93
N LEU A 1136 -14.37 5.21 25.62
CA LEU A 1136 -15.70 5.08 25.01
C LEU A 1136 -16.08 6.34 24.22
N THR A 1137 -15.55 7.48 24.64
CA THR A 1137 -15.82 8.81 24.07
C THR A 1137 -14.77 9.25 23.05
N LEU A 1138 -13.75 8.42 22.77
CA LEU A 1138 -12.61 8.74 21.90
C LEU A 1138 -11.89 10.05 22.31
N GLY A 1139 -11.81 10.32 23.62
CA GLY A 1139 -11.22 11.54 24.16
C GLY A 1139 -11.85 11.99 25.48
N LYS A 1140 -11.22 12.95 26.17
CA LYS A 1140 -11.79 13.56 27.37
C LYS A 1140 -12.91 14.53 27.00
N LEU A 1141 -14.11 14.31 27.53
CA LEU A 1141 -15.20 15.27 27.42
C LEU A 1141 -14.92 16.48 28.33
N PRO A 1142 -15.16 17.73 27.86
CA PRO A 1142 -15.06 18.91 28.71
C PRO A 1142 -16.07 18.82 29.87
N GLU A 1143 -15.71 19.34 31.05
CA GLU A 1143 -16.60 19.32 32.19
C GLU A 1143 -17.85 20.17 31.94
N ALA A 1144 -19.00 19.71 32.43
CA ALA A 1144 -20.27 20.40 32.20
C ALA A 1144 -20.27 21.84 32.78
N GLN A 1145 -19.46 22.09 33.82
CA GLN A 1145 -19.28 23.41 34.42
C GLN A 1145 -18.52 24.35 33.48
N ASP A 1146 -17.42 23.87 32.87
CA ASP A 1146 -16.64 24.64 31.89
C ASP A 1146 -17.47 25.01 30.67
N LEU A 1147 -18.22 24.04 30.14
CA LEU A 1147 -19.08 24.27 28.98
C LEU A 1147 -20.23 25.23 29.31
N ALA A 1148 -20.80 25.14 30.51
CA ALA A 1148 -21.82 26.08 30.98
C ALA A 1148 -21.27 27.49 31.15
N ALA A 1149 -20.06 27.65 31.71
CA ALA A 1149 -19.39 28.94 31.85
C ALA A 1149 -19.11 29.58 30.48
N LYS A 1150 -18.56 28.81 29.53
CA LYS A 1150 -18.34 29.26 28.15
C LYS A 1150 -19.64 29.65 27.46
N PHE A 1151 -20.69 28.83 27.58
CA PHE A 1151 -22.00 29.13 26.99
C PHE A 1151 -22.63 30.40 27.58
N GLN A 1152 -22.53 30.62 28.89
CA GLN A 1152 -23.01 31.85 29.54
C GLN A 1152 -22.22 33.09 29.10
N SER A 1153 -20.90 32.98 28.96
CA SER A 1153 -20.07 34.07 28.44
C SER A 1153 -20.45 34.43 26.99
N LEU A 1154 -20.62 33.41 26.14
CA LEU A 1154 -21.01 33.60 24.74
C LEU A 1154 -22.43 34.19 24.62
N SER A 1155 -23.36 33.76 25.47
CA SER A 1155 -24.71 34.34 25.54
C SER A 1155 -24.69 35.82 25.95
N LYS A 1156 -23.81 36.23 26.88
CA LYS A 1156 -23.68 37.66 27.27
C LYS A 1156 -23.16 38.51 26.13
N ILE A 1157 -22.18 38.01 25.39
CA ILE A 1157 -21.61 38.69 24.20
C ILE A 1157 -22.69 38.79 23.12
N ALA A 1158 -23.38 37.69 22.81
CA ALA A 1158 -24.44 37.67 21.81
C ALA A 1158 -25.60 38.65 22.14
N THR A 1159 -25.96 38.82 23.42
CA THR A 1159 -27.00 39.79 23.83
C THR A 1159 -26.56 41.26 23.71
N GLN A 1160 -25.26 41.53 23.56
CA GLN A 1160 -24.73 42.88 23.34
C GLN A 1160 -24.62 43.24 21.85
N MET A 1161 -24.77 42.25 20.96
CA MET A 1161 -24.75 42.46 19.50
C MET A 1161 -26.13 42.86 19.00
N THR A 1162 -26.17 43.62 17.90
CA THR A 1162 -27.41 43.93 17.17
C THR A 1162 -27.86 42.72 16.36
N ASP A 1163 -29.16 42.59 16.08
CA ASP A 1163 -29.71 41.46 15.30
C ASP A 1163 -28.99 41.28 13.95
N ALA A 1164 -28.61 42.37 13.29
CA ALA A 1164 -27.85 42.35 12.03
C ALA A 1164 -26.42 41.80 12.22
N GLY A 1165 -25.73 42.18 13.30
CA GLY A 1165 -24.38 41.69 13.59
C GLY A 1165 -24.34 40.20 13.95
N VAL A 1166 -25.41 39.67 14.55
CA VAL A 1166 -25.53 38.22 14.81
C VAL A 1166 -25.72 37.44 13.49
N VAL A 1167 -26.50 37.98 12.55
CA VAL A 1167 -26.68 37.37 11.23
C VAL A 1167 -25.36 37.35 10.45
N GLU A 1168 -24.62 38.46 10.42
CA GLU A 1168 -23.33 38.54 9.74
C GLU A 1168 -22.29 37.56 10.33
N LEU A 1169 -22.26 37.42 11.66
CA LEU A 1169 -21.41 36.43 12.34
C LEU A 1169 -21.77 34.99 11.94
N ILE A 1170 -23.07 34.68 11.87
CA ILE A 1170 -23.55 33.35 11.46
C ILE A 1170 -23.24 33.12 9.97
N GLU A 1171 -23.42 34.10 9.10
CA GLU A 1171 -23.10 34.01 7.67
C GLU A 1171 -21.59 33.83 7.39
N ALA A 1172 -20.73 34.31 8.29
CA ALA A 1172 -19.28 34.12 8.22
C ALA A 1172 -18.81 32.71 8.60
N LEU A 1173 -19.67 31.89 9.23
CA LEU A 1173 -19.34 30.52 9.61
C LEU A 1173 -19.23 29.60 8.38
N ALA A 1174 -18.33 28.61 8.45
CA ALA A 1174 -18.27 27.59 7.42
C ALA A 1174 -19.55 26.74 7.42
N VAL A 1175 -19.87 26.12 6.28
CA VAL A 1175 -21.09 25.31 6.10
C VAL A 1175 -21.24 24.20 7.16
N TYR A 1176 -20.12 23.64 7.63
CA TYR A 1176 -20.11 22.63 8.69
C TYR A 1176 -20.44 23.22 10.06
N ASP A 1177 -19.86 24.37 10.39
CA ASP A 1177 -20.09 25.08 11.66
C ASP A 1177 -21.53 25.59 11.76
N LEU A 1178 -22.11 26.05 10.65
CA LEU A 1178 -23.53 26.41 10.55
C LEU A 1178 -24.44 25.22 10.90
N ARG A 1179 -24.11 24.02 10.40
CA ARG A 1179 -24.86 22.80 10.66
C ARG A 1179 -24.73 22.36 12.12
N ASP A 1180 -23.55 22.50 12.70
CA ASP A 1180 -23.29 22.18 14.10
C ASP A 1180 -23.98 23.18 15.03
N LEU A 1181 -23.92 24.48 14.72
CA LEU A 1181 -24.63 25.52 15.45
C LEU A 1181 -26.15 25.29 15.41
N ALA A 1182 -26.72 24.97 14.25
CA ALA A 1182 -28.13 24.61 14.12
C ALA A 1182 -28.50 23.38 14.98
N SER A 1183 -27.60 22.40 15.05
CA SER A 1183 -27.78 21.20 15.89
C SER A 1183 -27.72 21.53 17.38
N VAL A 1184 -26.82 22.41 17.80
CA VAL A 1184 -26.70 22.93 19.18
C VAL A 1184 -27.96 23.69 19.59
N VAL A 1185 -28.42 24.64 18.76
CA VAL A 1185 -29.64 25.43 19.00
C VAL A 1185 -30.86 24.51 19.13
N THR A 1186 -30.96 23.50 18.25
CA THR A 1186 -32.05 22.52 18.29
C THR A 1186 -31.99 21.64 19.55
N CYS A 1187 -30.80 21.21 19.96
CA CYS A 1187 -30.59 20.39 21.15
C CYS A 1187 -31.00 21.13 22.44
N LEU A 1188 -30.54 22.38 22.58
CA LEU A 1188 -30.84 23.24 23.73
C LEU A 1188 -32.31 23.65 23.75
N GLY A 1189 -32.87 24.03 22.60
CA GLY A 1189 -34.29 24.40 22.47
C GLY A 1189 -35.26 23.29 22.88
N ASN A 1190 -34.92 22.03 22.59
CA ASN A 1190 -35.73 20.87 23.00
C ASN A 1190 -35.70 20.61 24.52
N LYS A 1191 -34.65 21.03 25.23
CA LYS A 1191 -34.47 20.85 26.67
C LYS A 1191 -35.08 21.99 27.50
N LEU A 1192 -35.08 23.21 26.97
CA LEU A 1192 -35.52 24.42 27.67
C LEU A 1192 -37.06 24.59 27.68
N GLY A 1193 -37.77 24.08 26.67
CA GLY A 1193 -39.24 24.19 26.57
C GLY A 1193 -39.75 25.62 26.31
N GLY A 1194 -40.87 25.77 25.58
CA GLY A 1194 -41.50 27.08 25.30
C GLY A 1194 -41.77 27.39 23.82
N ASP A 1195 -42.13 28.64 23.52
CA ASP A 1195 -42.49 29.14 22.16
C ASP A 1195 -41.36 29.00 21.13
N LEU A 1196 -40.10 29.10 21.57
CA LEU A 1196 -38.92 28.89 20.74
C LEU A 1196 -38.86 27.46 20.17
N ALA A 1197 -39.24 26.46 20.98
CA ALA A 1197 -39.32 25.06 20.55
C ALA A 1197 -40.50 24.80 19.59
N ARG A 1198 -41.52 25.66 19.55
CA ARG A 1198 -42.63 25.59 18.57
C ARG A 1198 -42.25 26.21 17.22
N SER A 1199 -41.52 27.34 17.23
CA SER A 1199 -41.00 27.98 16.01
C SER A 1199 -40.06 27.04 15.23
N LEU A 1200 -39.09 26.43 15.91
CA LEU A 1200 -38.12 25.49 15.32
C LEU A 1200 -38.73 24.15 14.85
N ARG A 1201 -39.93 23.78 15.34
CA ARG A 1201 -40.65 22.58 14.88
C ARG A 1201 -41.36 22.78 13.54
N SER A 1202 -41.65 24.02 13.15
CA SER A 1202 -42.38 24.33 11.91
C SER A 1202 -41.52 24.07 10.66
N THR A 1203 -40.22 24.31 10.74
CA THR A 1203 -39.24 24.12 9.65
C THR A 1203 -38.94 22.64 9.35
N ARG A 1204 -39.17 21.72 10.30
CA ARG A 1204 -38.91 20.28 10.11
C ARG A 1204 -39.93 19.56 9.21
N ARG A 1205 -41.04 20.22 8.83
CA ARG A 1205 -42.03 19.67 7.90
C ARG A 1205 -41.70 19.87 6.43
N ALA A 1206 -40.67 20.65 6.10
CA ALA A 1206 -40.30 20.94 4.72
C ALA A 1206 -38.79 20.79 4.54
N THR A 1207 -38.30 19.55 4.37
CA THR A 1207 -37.19 19.15 3.49
C THR A 1207 -36.73 17.73 3.84
N PRO A 1208 -37.01 16.72 2.99
CA PRO A 1208 -36.08 15.61 2.84
C PRO A 1208 -34.83 16.16 2.14
N SER A 1209 -33.66 15.63 2.48
CA SER A 1209 -32.36 15.95 1.87
C SER A 1209 -32.45 16.21 0.36
N VAL A 1210 -32.34 17.48 -0.06
CA VAL A 1210 -32.10 17.85 -1.45
C VAL A 1210 -30.62 18.10 -1.59
N GLY A 1211 -29.94 17.25 -2.37
CA GLY A 1211 -28.61 17.54 -2.86
C GLY A 1211 -28.65 18.84 -3.64
N ILE A 1212 -27.78 19.78 -3.28
CA ILE A 1212 -27.69 21.09 -3.93
C ILE A 1212 -27.17 20.86 -5.36
N SER A 1213 -28.08 20.93 -6.32
CA SER A 1213 -27.78 21.08 -7.74
C SER A 1213 -27.15 22.45 -7.97
N SER A 1214 -26.08 22.49 -8.76
CA SER A 1214 -25.20 23.61 -9.09
C SER A 1214 -25.84 24.79 -9.87
N ARG A 1215 -27.15 25.02 -9.74
CA ARG A 1215 -27.87 26.01 -10.57
C ARG A 1215 -28.34 27.29 -9.86
N GLU A 1216 -28.23 27.41 -8.53
CA GLU A 1216 -28.71 28.61 -7.81
C GLU A 1216 -27.60 29.56 -7.32
N LEU A 1217 -26.34 29.32 -7.66
CA LEU A 1217 -25.23 30.20 -7.24
C LEU A 1217 -24.94 31.40 -8.18
N SER A 1218 -25.79 31.65 -9.19
CA SER A 1218 -25.52 32.64 -10.24
C SER A 1218 -26.27 33.98 -10.09
N SER A 1219 -27.12 34.16 -9.07
CA SER A 1219 -28.01 35.34 -8.98
C SER A 1219 -27.73 36.31 -7.82
N ALA A 1220 -26.70 36.10 -6.99
CA ALA A 1220 -26.42 36.96 -5.83
C ALA A 1220 -25.03 37.63 -5.84
N LYS A 1221 -24.52 38.02 -7.02
CA LYS A 1221 -23.36 38.92 -7.14
C LYS A 1221 -23.72 40.11 -8.02
N LEU A 1222 -24.40 41.10 -7.46
CA LEU A 1222 -24.36 42.50 -7.89
C LEU A 1222 -24.98 43.37 -6.79
N GLN A 1223 -24.35 44.52 -6.47
CA GLN A 1223 -24.69 45.51 -5.43
C GLN A 1223 -24.13 45.14 -4.04
N ILE A 1224 -23.22 45.87 -3.37
CA ILE A 1224 -22.87 47.29 -3.42
C ILE A 1224 -21.37 47.46 -3.10
N ARG A 1225 -20.73 48.35 -3.87
CA ARG A 1225 -19.44 48.96 -3.60
C ARG A 1225 -19.72 50.35 -3.01
N GLY A 1226 -19.16 50.65 -1.83
CA GLY A 1226 -18.98 52.02 -1.34
C GLY A 1226 -19.69 52.38 -0.03
N GLN A 1227 -18.93 52.45 1.06
CA GLN A 1227 -18.70 53.70 1.80
C GLN A 1227 -17.61 53.49 2.88
N LEU A 1228 -16.69 54.45 2.94
CA LEU A 1228 -15.61 54.56 3.94
C LEU A 1228 -16.15 54.91 5.33
N GLY A 1229 -15.40 54.57 6.37
CA GLY A 1229 -15.49 55.25 7.68
C GLY A 1229 -14.69 54.58 8.80
N ASP A 1230 -13.56 55.19 9.14
CA ASP A 1230 -12.66 55.03 10.30
C ASP A 1230 -13.18 54.30 11.56
N SER A 1231 -12.41 53.32 12.04
CA SER A 1231 -11.85 53.21 13.42
C SER A 1231 -11.50 51.75 13.77
N ALA A 1232 -10.24 51.51 14.15
CA ALA A 1232 -9.75 50.24 14.73
C ALA A 1232 -10.07 50.17 16.25
N PRO A 1233 -9.69 49.14 17.05
CA PRO A 1233 -9.18 47.78 16.76
C PRO A 1233 -9.85 46.65 17.60
N ALA A 1234 -9.33 45.43 17.44
CA ALA A 1234 -9.38 44.27 18.36
C ALA A 1234 -10.64 43.39 18.37
N PHE A 1235 -10.49 42.13 17.93
CA PHE A 1235 -10.50 40.96 18.82
C PHE A 1235 -9.92 39.74 18.09
N VAL A 1236 -8.82 39.24 18.65
CA VAL A 1236 -8.21 37.93 18.42
C VAL A 1236 -8.91 36.95 19.38
N ASP A 1237 -8.97 35.68 18.98
CA ASP A 1237 -9.43 34.49 19.70
C ASP A 1237 -10.94 34.23 19.85
N LEU A 1238 -11.45 33.35 18.97
CA LEU A 1238 -12.30 32.21 19.35
C LEU A 1238 -12.21 31.07 18.34
#